data_AF-A0AB34HHR7-F1
#
_entry.id   AF-A0AB34HHR7-F1
#
_cell.length_a   1.000
_cell.length_b   1.000
_cell.length_c   1.000
_cell.angle_alpha   90.00
_cell.angle_beta   90.00
_cell.angle_gamma   90.00
#
_symmetry.space_group_name_H-M   'P 1'
#
loop_
_entity.id
_entity.type
_entity.pdbx_description
1 polymer ?
#
loop_
_entity_poly.entity_id
_entity_poly.type
_entity_poly.pdbx_seq_one_letter_code
_entity_poly.pdbx_strand_id
1 'polypeptide(L)'
;MGKEGQDAAVKAPCGVRYPGSDRTVLQKWQKRDMSNFEYLMHLNTLAGRTYNDYMQYPVFPWVLADYTSQTLNLMNPKTFRDLSKPMGAQTKERKLKFIQRFKEVEKTEGDMTVQCHYCTHYSSAIIVASYLVRMPPFTQAFCSLQHRQRLSPKATSYRKESQRLLGSARPQWRESKTDKAAELAHQLPKSTSDRQLAEGDARAREARTGPFTSLVVGGSFDVADRMFHSMKKAWESASRENMSDVRELTPEFFYLPEFLTNCNAVEFEVRDGLSHPEEGTRDPVPADTWCPRAPLPQGPPSSSEQHTWACTLSQTRKELPEEVTGCMQDGTALGDVQLPPWADGDPRKFISLHRQALESDFVSANLHHWIDLIFGCKQQGSAAVEAVNTFHPYFYGDKMDLSSISDPLIRSTILGFVSNFGQVPKQLFTKPHPARTTAGKASPGKDASTPVSLPGHPQPFLYSLPSLRPSQVTVKDMYLFSLGSESPKGAIGHIVPTEKTILAVETNKMLLPPHWSRTFSWGFDDFSCCLGSYGSDKILMTFENLAAWGRCLCAVCPSPTTIVTSGTSAVVCVWELSMAKGRTTGLHLKQALYGHTQAVTCLAASVTFNLLVSGSQDCTCILWDLDHLTHVACLPTHRESISAIAISDVSGTIVSCAGAHLSLWNVNGQPLASITTAWGPEGAITCCCVMEGPAWDTSHVIITGSQDGMVRIWKTEEVKMSVPGQAAPEEPWAPPPSPRGHRWEKNLALCRELDVSVALTGKPSKTSSSAVTALAVSRNQTKLLVGDEKGRIFCWSAEG
;
A
#
# COMPACT_ATOMS: atom_id res chain seq x y z
N MET A 1 -15.79 1.69 73.15
CA MET A 1 -15.24 0.33 73.32
C MET A 1 -16.06 -0.58 72.44
N GLY A 2 -15.60 -1.30 71.42
CA GLY A 2 -14.35 -1.56 70.70
C GLY A 2 -14.79 -2.37 69.46
N LYS A 3 -14.28 -2.06 68.25
CA LYS A 3 -13.36 -2.89 67.42
C LYS A 3 -13.90 -4.28 67.05
N GLU A 4 -13.82 -4.85 65.85
CA GLU A 4 -13.15 -4.70 64.54
C GLU A 4 -13.94 -5.68 63.60
N GLY A 5 -14.18 -5.50 62.29
CA GLY A 5 -13.27 -5.35 61.15
C GLY A 5 -13.29 -6.62 60.27
N GLN A 6 -13.90 -6.58 59.06
CA GLN A 6 -13.58 -7.51 57.95
C GLN A 6 -14.12 -7.02 56.58
N ASP A 7 -13.17 -6.65 55.72
CA ASP A 7 -13.07 -6.71 54.24
C ASP A 7 -14.31 -6.60 53.35
N ALA A 8 -14.45 -5.42 52.71
CA ALA A 8 -15.25 -5.23 51.51
C ALA A 8 -14.41 -5.54 50.25
N ALA A 9 -14.66 -6.70 49.64
CA ALA A 9 -14.12 -7.04 48.33
C ALA A 9 -14.70 -6.13 47.23
N VAL A 10 -13.82 -5.42 46.53
CA VAL A 10 -14.12 -4.63 45.33
C VAL A 10 -14.56 -5.58 44.20
N LYS A 11 -15.86 -5.61 43.90
CA LYS A 11 -16.41 -6.30 42.72
C LYS A 11 -15.91 -5.61 41.44
N ALA A 12 -15.20 -6.37 40.60
CA ALA A 12 -14.87 -5.98 39.24
C ALA A 12 -16.16 -5.75 38.40
N PRO A 13 -16.22 -4.73 37.51
CA PRO A 13 -17.41 -4.47 36.72
C PRO A 13 -17.60 -5.50 35.60
N CYS A 14 -18.83 -5.99 35.47
CA CYS A 14 -19.32 -6.95 34.49
C CYS A 14 -18.98 -6.58 33.03
N GLY A 15 -18.67 -7.62 32.26
CA GLY A 15 -18.06 -7.56 30.93
C GLY A 15 -18.88 -6.90 29.82
N VAL A 16 -18.13 -6.25 28.93
CA VAL A 16 -18.58 -5.70 27.64
C VAL A 16 -18.93 -6.85 26.68
N ARG A 17 -20.06 -6.73 25.97
CA ARG A 17 -20.41 -7.64 24.86
C ARG A 17 -19.60 -7.24 23.62
N TYR A 18 -18.59 -8.02 23.31
CA TYR A 18 -17.88 -8.06 22.04
C TYR A 18 -18.28 -9.36 21.31
N PRO A 19 -18.36 -9.39 19.97
CA PRO A 19 -18.29 -10.64 19.22
C PRO A 19 -17.03 -11.41 19.67
N GLY A 20 -17.11 -12.75 19.75
CA GLY A 20 -16.10 -13.57 20.44
C GLY A 20 -14.65 -13.41 19.95
N SER A 21 -14.43 -12.97 18.70
CA SER A 21 -13.13 -12.67 18.11
C SER A 21 -12.51 -11.35 18.62
N ASP A 22 -13.32 -10.32 18.81
CA ASP A 22 -12.84 -8.92 18.95
C ASP A 22 -12.30 -8.65 20.35
N ARG A 23 -12.81 -9.38 21.35
CA ARG A 23 -12.32 -9.29 22.73
C ARG A 23 -10.88 -9.76 22.86
N THR A 24 -10.45 -10.69 22.00
CA THR A 24 -9.06 -11.20 22.01
C THR A 24 -8.08 -10.17 21.45
N VAL A 25 -8.46 -9.43 20.42
CA VAL A 25 -7.60 -8.42 19.78
C VAL A 25 -7.44 -7.19 20.67
N LEU A 26 -8.53 -6.70 21.26
CA LEU A 26 -8.46 -5.60 22.23
C LEU A 26 -7.54 -5.96 23.42
N GLN A 27 -7.67 -7.18 23.95
CA GLN A 27 -6.81 -7.64 25.03
C GLN A 27 -5.34 -7.72 24.62
N LYS A 28 -5.04 -8.20 23.41
CA LYS A 28 -3.67 -8.21 22.85
C LYS A 28 -3.11 -6.79 22.75
N TRP A 29 -3.90 -5.84 22.23
CA TRP A 29 -3.46 -4.44 22.15
C TRP A 29 -3.22 -3.82 23.52
N GLN A 30 -4.13 -4.03 24.50
CA GLN A 30 -3.98 -3.53 25.87
C GLN A 30 -2.74 -4.10 26.59
N LYS A 31 -2.43 -5.39 26.34
CA LYS A 31 -1.25 -6.07 26.89
C LYS A 31 0.05 -5.76 26.16
N ARG A 32 0.00 -4.97 25.08
CA ARG A 32 1.12 -4.68 24.17
C ARG A 32 1.61 -5.88 23.35
N ASP A 33 0.80 -6.93 23.22
CA ASP A 33 1.02 -8.04 22.27
C ASP A 33 0.71 -7.64 20.81
N MET A 34 0.11 -6.46 20.62
CA MET A 34 -0.21 -5.85 19.32
C MET A 34 0.11 -4.36 19.40
N SER A 35 0.76 -3.82 18.38
CA SER A 35 1.14 -2.40 18.25
C SER A 35 -0.06 -1.47 18.04
N ASN A 36 0.13 -0.16 18.21
CA ASN A 36 -0.93 0.82 17.95
C ASN A 36 -1.32 0.82 16.47
N PHE A 37 -0.36 0.75 15.56
CA PHE A 37 -0.65 0.70 14.12
C PHE A 37 -1.44 -0.54 13.72
N GLU A 38 -1.04 -1.74 14.18
CA GLU A 38 -1.76 -2.98 13.85
C GLU A 38 -3.20 -2.94 14.36
N TYR A 39 -3.38 -2.38 15.56
CA TYR A 39 -4.71 -2.19 16.12
C TYR A 39 -5.54 -1.20 15.30
N LEU A 40 -4.95 -0.08 14.86
CA LEU A 40 -5.61 0.88 13.98
C LEU A 40 -5.96 0.27 12.61
N MET A 41 -5.08 -0.54 12.01
CA MET A 41 -5.37 -1.26 10.78
C MET A 41 -6.55 -2.23 10.98
N HIS A 42 -6.54 -2.99 12.07
CA HIS A 42 -7.63 -3.90 12.41
C HIS A 42 -8.97 -3.17 12.57
N LEU A 43 -9.00 -2.03 13.27
CA LEU A 43 -10.22 -1.23 13.42
C LEU A 43 -10.70 -0.66 12.08
N ASN A 44 -9.78 -0.21 11.22
CA ASN A 44 -10.13 0.25 9.87
C ASN A 44 -10.79 -0.88 9.05
N THR A 45 -10.20 -2.08 9.04
CA THR A 45 -10.78 -3.23 8.35
C THR A 45 -12.16 -3.60 8.88
N LEU A 46 -12.34 -3.63 10.21
CA LEU A 46 -13.65 -3.90 10.82
C LEU A 46 -14.69 -2.83 10.47
N ALA A 47 -14.26 -1.58 10.30
CA ALA A 47 -15.12 -0.47 9.91
C ALA A 47 -15.44 -0.42 8.40
N GLY A 48 -15.03 -1.44 7.64
CA GLY A 48 -15.29 -1.56 6.20
C GLY A 48 -14.30 -0.79 5.33
N ARG A 49 -13.18 -0.33 5.89
CA ARG A 49 -12.15 0.40 5.12
C ARG A 49 -11.29 -0.55 4.30
N THR A 50 -10.89 -0.12 3.10
CA THR A 50 -10.11 -0.91 2.16
C THR A 50 -9.20 -0.03 1.29
N TYR A 51 -8.10 -0.61 0.81
CA TYR A 51 -7.21 0.01 -0.17
C TYR A 51 -7.82 0.10 -1.56
N ASN A 52 -8.80 -0.76 -1.86
CA ASN A 52 -9.43 -0.85 -3.19
C ASN A 52 -10.46 0.26 -3.45
N ASP A 53 -10.93 0.95 -2.41
CA ASP A 53 -11.88 2.06 -2.53
C ASP A 53 -11.33 3.32 -1.84
N TYR A 54 -10.90 4.29 -2.66
CA TYR A 54 -10.33 5.55 -2.16
C TYR A 54 -11.34 6.40 -1.36
N MET A 55 -12.66 6.16 -1.49
CA MET A 55 -13.69 6.84 -0.68
C MET A 55 -13.78 6.26 0.74
N GLN A 56 -13.32 5.02 0.90
CA GLN A 56 -13.33 4.26 2.13
C GLN A 56 -11.92 3.80 2.50
N TYR A 57 -10.92 4.65 2.22
CA TYR A 57 -9.52 4.36 2.52
C TYR A 57 -9.28 4.32 4.04
N PRO A 58 -8.33 3.50 4.53
CA PRO A 58 -7.97 3.49 5.95
C PRO A 58 -7.54 4.88 6.45
N VAL A 59 -7.93 5.20 7.69
CA VAL A 59 -7.71 6.52 8.31
C VAL A 59 -6.82 6.35 9.54
N PHE A 60 -5.81 7.21 9.65
CA PHE A 60 -4.87 7.29 10.76
C PHE A 60 -4.81 8.70 11.36
N PRO A 61 -4.56 8.84 12.67
CA PRO A 61 -4.47 10.16 13.29
C PRO A 61 -3.21 10.89 12.83
N TRP A 62 -3.29 12.22 12.71
CA TRP A 62 -2.11 13.03 12.98
C TRP A 62 -1.61 12.75 14.41
N VAL A 63 -0.31 12.49 14.56
CA VAL A 63 0.31 12.19 15.86
C VAL A 63 1.20 13.34 16.32
N LEU A 64 2.09 13.82 15.45
CA LEU A 64 2.99 14.93 15.73
C LEU A 64 2.31 16.26 15.43
N ALA A 65 2.64 17.26 16.25
CA ALA A 65 2.24 18.66 16.09
C ALA A 65 3.44 19.60 15.80
N ASP A 66 4.67 19.10 15.97
CA ASP A 66 5.90 19.86 15.74
C ASP A 66 6.57 19.47 14.42
N TYR A 67 6.44 20.35 13.43
CA TYR A 67 7.09 20.25 12.12
C TYR A 67 8.07 21.42 11.89
N THR A 68 8.52 22.07 12.98
CA THR A 68 9.34 23.30 12.93
C THR A 68 10.66 23.18 13.66
N SER A 69 10.74 22.36 14.71
CA SER A 69 11.97 22.21 15.50
C SER A 69 13.08 21.51 14.72
N GLN A 70 14.32 21.85 15.07
CA GLN A 70 15.53 21.19 14.55
C GLN A 70 15.68 19.75 15.05
N THR A 71 15.14 19.43 16.22
CA THR A 71 15.19 18.10 16.82
C THR A 71 13.83 17.71 17.35
N LEU A 72 13.41 16.47 17.12
CA LEU A 72 12.12 15.96 17.59
C LEU A 72 12.28 15.32 18.98
N ASN A 73 11.61 15.89 20.00
CA ASN A 73 11.63 15.36 21.36
C ASN A 73 10.32 14.64 21.71
N LEU A 74 10.31 13.31 21.60
CA LEU A 74 9.14 12.47 21.92
C LEU A 74 8.81 12.37 23.42
N MET A 75 9.63 12.95 24.29
CA MET A 75 9.32 13.07 25.72
C MET A 75 8.53 14.34 26.05
N ASN A 76 8.46 15.30 25.12
CA ASN A 76 7.73 16.54 25.31
C ASN A 76 6.27 16.39 24.86
N PRO A 77 5.28 16.52 25.77
CA PRO A 77 3.86 16.44 25.38
C PRO A 77 3.44 17.46 24.31
N LYS A 78 4.12 18.61 24.20
CA LYS A 78 3.82 19.64 23.19
C LYS A 78 4.18 19.21 21.76
N THR A 79 5.02 18.19 21.61
CA THR A 79 5.39 17.62 20.31
C THR A 79 4.25 16.82 19.70
N PHE A 80 3.27 16.40 20.50
CA PHE A 80 2.14 15.60 20.06
C PHE A 80 0.88 16.43 19.86
N ARG A 81 0.05 15.97 18.92
CA ARG A 81 -1.33 16.39 18.77
C ARG A 81 -2.17 15.96 19.98
N ASP A 82 -3.17 16.76 20.30
CA ASP A 82 -4.22 16.35 21.23
C ASP A 82 -5.19 15.36 20.55
N LEU A 83 -4.99 14.07 20.82
CA LEU A 83 -5.79 12.95 20.28
C LEU A 83 -7.24 12.93 20.78
N SER A 84 -7.58 13.70 21.81
CA SER A 84 -8.96 13.80 22.30
C SER A 84 -9.84 14.75 21.48
N LYS A 85 -9.24 15.48 20.53
CA LYS A 85 -9.91 16.51 19.72
C LYS A 85 -9.82 16.18 18.22
N PRO A 86 -10.89 16.41 17.44
CA PRO A 86 -10.81 16.34 15.99
C PRO A 86 -9.92 17.44 15.41
N MET A 87 -9.51 17.32 14.14
CA MET A 87 -8.60 18.27 13.48
C MET A 87 -9.12 19.72 13.53
N GLY A 88 -10.42 19.94 13.35
CA GLY A 88 -11.02 21.28 13.43
C GLY A 88 -10.99 21.92 14.82
N ALA A 89 -10.70 21.15 15.88
CA ALA A 89 -10.72 21.62 17.27
C ALA A 89 -9.33 21.70 17.92
N GLN A 90 -8.24 21.52 17.15
CA GLN A 90 -6.88 21.52 17.67
C GLN A 90 -6.47 22.87 18.28
N THR A 91 -6.99 23.98 17.76
CA THR A 91 -6.81 25.33 18.35
C THR A 91 -8.12 25.90 18.89
N LYS A 92 -8.01 26.68 19.96
CA LYS A 92 -9.15 27.29 20.63
C LYS A 92 -9.94 28.22 19.70
N GLU A 93 -9.23 29.06 18.94
CA GLU A 93 -9.82 30.01 18.00
C GLU A 93 -10.62 29.30 16.90
N ARG A 94 -10.02 28.27 16.29
CA ARG A 94 -10.67 27.51 15.21
C ARG A 94 -11.86 26.69 15.72
N LYS A 95 -11.73 26.09 16.90
CA LYS A 95 -12.84 25.39 17.58
C LYS A 95 -14.05 26.32 17.74
N LEU A 96 -13.84 27.56 18.21
CA LEU A 96 -14.92 28.53 18.40
C LEU A 96 -15.62 28.88 17.08
N LYS A 97 -14.87 29.03 15.98
CA LYS A 97 -15.44 29.28 14.65
C LYS A 97 -16.36 28.14 14.19
N PHE A 98 -15.97 26.87 14.41
CA PHE A 98 -16.82 25.73 14.06
C PHE A 98 -18.06 25.62 14.95
N ILE A 99 -17.93 25.92 16.25
CA ILE A 99 -19.09 25.98 17.17
C ILE A 99 -20.05 27.10 16.75
N GLN A 100 -19.53 28.26 16.38
CA GLN A 100 -20.34 29.38 15.91
C GLN A 100 -21.11 28.99 14.64
N ARG A 101 -20.42 28.40 13.65
CA ARG A 101 -21.05 27.89 12.43
C ARG A 101 -22.18 26.88 12.73
N PHE A 102 -21.94 25.95 13.65
CA PHE A 102 -22.94 24.97 14.07
C PHE A 102 -24.21 25.63 14.65
N LYS A 103 -24.05 26.71 15.43
CA LYS A 103 -25.16 27.48 16.03
C LYS A 103 -25.86 28.44 15.07
N GLU A 104 -25.16 28.95 14.06
CA GLU A 104 -25.76 29.85 13.06
C GLU A 104 -26.75 29.10 12.16
N VAL A 105 -26.43 27.86 11.81
CA VAL A 105 -27.31 26.97 11.05
C VAL A 105 -28.60 26.67 11.82
N GLU A 106 -28.52 26.52 13.15
CA GLU A 106 -29.68 26.30 14.03
C GLU A 106 -30.73 27.43 13.96
N LYS A 107 -30.30 28.66 13.66
CA LYS A 107 -31.18 29.85 13.62
C LYS A 107 -31.84 30.06 12.26
N THR A 108 -31.43 29.33 11.24
CA THR A 108 -31.94 29.52 9.87
C THR A 108 -33.06 28.52 9.63
N GLU A 109 -34.31 28.89 9.91
CA GLU A 109 -35.47 28.05 9.62
C GLU A 109 -35.67 27.91 8.10
N GLY A 110 -35.23 26.78 7.55
CA GLY A 110 -35.42 26.40 6.15
C GLY A 110 -35.08 24.92 5.93
N ASP A 111 -35.93 24.24 5.16
CA ASP A 111 -36.07 22.77 5.01
C ASP A 111 -34.82 22.01 4.47
N MET A 112 -33.70 22.71 4.23
CA MET A 112 -32.45 22.13 3.70
C MET A 112 -31.19 22.48 4.51
N THR A 113 -31.32 23.11 5.68
CA THR A 113 -30.16 23.46 6.51
C THR A 113 -29.81 22.32 7.46
N VAL A 114 -28.58 21.78 7.35
CA VAL A 114 -28.15 20.69 8.23
C VAL A 114 -27.10 21.13 9.25
N GLN A 115 -27.41 20.92 10.53
CA GLN A 115 -26.54 21.20 11.66
C GLN A 115 -25.32 20.26 11.66
N CYS A 116 -24.17 20.76 11.24
CA CYS A 116 -22.90 20.05 11.31
C CYS A 116 -21.74 21.02 11.52
N HIS A 117 -20.64 20.53 12.12
CA HIS A 117 -19.41 21.31 12.25
C HIS A 117 -18.66 21.35 10.92
N TYR A 118 -18.61 20.22 10.21
CA TYR A 118 -17.79 20.04 9.02
C TYR A 118 -18.62 19.66 7.79
N CYS A 119 -18.51 20.47 6.74
CA CYS A 119 -19.02 20.13 5.40
C CYS A 119 -17.95 19.48 4.50
N THR A 120 -16.75 19.29 5.03
CA THR A 120 -15.66 18.52 4.43
C THR A 120 -15.32 17.34 5.34
N HIS A 121 -14.76 16.28 4.76
CA HIS A 121 -14.45 15.06 5.49
C HIS A 121 -12.95 14.93 5.71
N TYR A 122 -12.55 14.18 6.75
CA TYR A 122 -11.15 13.96 7.09
C TYR A 122 -10.45 12.92 6.19
N SER A 123 -11.21 12.14 5.42
CA SER A 123 -10.70 11.14 4.47
C SER A 123 -11.54 11.13 3.20
N SER A 124 -10.94 11.36 2.05
CA SER A 124 -11.63 11.32 0.76
C SER A 124 -10.65 10.90 -0.32
N ALA A 125 -11.14 10.45 -1.47
CA ALA A 125 -10.24 9.99 -2.52
C ALA A 125 -9.30 11.08 -3.03
N ILE A 126 -9.74 12.35 -3.03
CA ILE A 126 -8.84 13.45 -3.40
C ILE A 126 -7.75 13.68 -2.36
N ILE A 127 -8.02 13.47 -1.06
CA ILE A 127 -6.99 13.53 -0.01
C ILE A 127 -5.98 12.40 -0.19
N VAL A 128 -6.46 11.16 -0.37
CA VAL A 128 -5.60 9.96 -0.56
C VAL A 128 -4.74 10.11 -1.81
N ALA A 129 -5.36 10.42 -2.94
CA ALA A 129 -4.66 10.62 -4.20
C ALA A 129 -3.70 11.82 -4.14
N SER A 130 -4.01 12.86 -3.35
CA SER A 130 -3.11 14.01 -3.15
C SER A 130 -1.87 13.63 -2.35
N TYR A 131 -2.02 12.88 -1.26
CA TYR A 131 -0.87 12.39 -0.49
C TYR A 131 0.03 11.48 -1.33
N LEU A 132 -0.57 10.57 -2.09
CA LEU A 132 0.15 9.54 -2.84
C LEU A 132 0.45 9.93 -4.29
N VAL A 133 0.26 11.19 -4.68
CA VAL A 133 0.33 11.64 -6.09
C VAL A 133 1.66 11.31 -6.79
N ARG A 134 2.74 11.12 -6.04
CA ARG A 134 4.08 10.76 -6.56
C ARG A 134 4.24 9.27 -6.90
N MET A 135 3.23 8.45 -6.59
CA MET A 135 3.23 7.00 -6.77
C MET A 135 2.15 6.59 -7.78
N PRO A 136 2.48 5.86 -8.87
CA PRO A 136 1.48 5.16 -9.67
C PRO A 136 0.77 4.07 -8.86
N PRO A 137 -0.53 3.81 -9.08
CA PRO A 137 -1.44 4.47 -10.02
C PRO A 137 -2.09 5.77 -9.47
N PHE A 138 -1.73 6.21 -8.26
CA PHE A 138 -2.34 7.37 -7.61
C PHE A 138 -2.11 8.69 -8.36
N THR A 139 -1.00 8.82 -9.08
CA THR A 139 -0.76 9.94 -10.00
C THR A 139 -1.90 10.09 -11.02
N GLN A 140 -2.29 8.99 -11.66
CA GLN A 140 -3.36 8.98 -12.67
C GLN A 140 -4.74 9.19 -12.02
N ALA A 141 -4.96 8.58 -10.86
CA ALA A 141 -6.18 8.76 -10.08
C ALA A 141 -6.38 10.23 -9.67
N PHE A 142 -5.32 10.90 -9.24
CA PHE A 142 -5.35 12.30 -8.87
C PHE A 142 -5.72 13.19 -10.06
N CYS A 143 -5.09 13.00 -11.21
CA CYS A 143 -5.42 13.74 -12.44
C CYS A 143 -6.89 13.54 -12.86
N SER A 144 -7.37 12.29 -12.77
CA SER A 144 -8.75 11.93 -13.11
C SER A 144 -9.78 12.57 -12.18
N LEU A 145 -9.50 12.58 -10.86
CA LEU A 145 -10.38 13.19 -9.86
C LEU A 145 -10.43 14.72 -10.02
N GLN A 146 -9.33 15.36 -10.41
CA GLN A 146 -9.30 16.80 -10.67
C GLN A 146 -10.13 17.20 -11.89
N HIS A 147 -10.02 16.45 -12.99
CA HIS A 147 -10.84 16.70 -14.18
C HIS A 147 -12.34 16.58 -13.89
N ARG A 148 -12.75 15.59 -13.07
CA ARG A 148 -14.15 15.46 -12.63
C ARG A 148 -14.63 16.65 -11.81
N GLN A 149 -13.77 17.23 -10.97
CA GLN A 149 -14.13 18.45 -10.22
C GLN A 149 -14.23 19.68 -11.14
N ARG A 150 -13.41 19.77 -12.20
CA ARG A 150 -13.43 20.88 -13.17
C ARG A 150 -14.63 20.82 -14.15
N LEU A 151 -15.00 19.63 -14.61
CA LEU A 151 -16.08 19.38 -15.57
C LEU A 151 -17.49 19.33 -14.96
N SER A 152 -17.68 19.78 -13.72
CA SER A 152 -18.98 19.92 -13.08
C SER A 152 -19.41 21.39 -13.06
N PRO A 153 -20.16 21.90 -14.07
CA PRO A 153 -20.64 23.28 -14.09
C PRO A 153 -21.54 23.58 -12.89
N LYS A 154 -22.19 22.54 -12.35
CA LYS A 154 -23.09 22.63 -11.20
C LYS A 154 -22.34 22.74 -9.87
N ALA A 155 -21.22 22.02 -9.66
CA ALA A 155 -20.45 22.12 -8.41
C ALA A 155 -19.82 23.51 -8.21
N THR A 156 -19.46 24.21 -9.29
CA THR A 156 -18.91 25.58 -9.23
C THR A 156 -19.99 26.61 -8.90
N SER A 157 -21.24 26.40 -9.36
CA SER A 157 -22.40 27.19 -8.92
C SER A 157 -22.66 26.98 -7.43
N TYR A 158 -22.62 25.73 -6.94
CA TYR A 158 -22.81 25.42 -5.52
C TYR A 158 -21.62 25.85 -4.65
N ARG A 159 -20.39 25.88 -5.17
CA ARG A 159 -19.23 26.50 -4.50
C ARG A 159 -19.38 28.01 -4.39
N LYS A 160 -19.96 28.65 -5.41
CA LYS A 160 -20.33 30.08 -5.37
C LYS A 160 -21.54 30.36 -4.48
N GLU A 161 -22.51 29.46 -4.39
CA GLU A 161 -23.67 29.56 -3.49
C GLU A 161 -23.24 29.39 -2.03
N SER A 162 -22.41 28.38 -1.76
CA SER A 162 -21.78 28.18 -0.45
C SER A 162 -20.79 29.30 -0.13
N GLN A 163 -20.03 29.84 -1.10
CA GLN A 163 -19.18 31.03 -0.90
C GLN A 163 -19.97 32.33 -0.72
N ARG A 164 -21.14 32.49 -1.36
CA ARG A 164 -22.08 33.60 -1.11
C ARG A 164 -22.66 33.53 0.31
N LEU A 165 -22.98 32.32 0.78
CA LEU A 165 -23.36 32.07 2.17
C LEU A 165 -22.18 32.20 3.16
N LEU A 166 -20.93 32.08 2.69
CA LEU A 166 -19.70 32.28 3.48
C LEU A 166 -19.18 33.73 3.49
N GLY A 167 -19.82 34.68 2.78
CA GLY A 167 -19.25 36.00 2.49
C GLY A 167 -19.95 37.25 3.06
N SER A 168 -21.06 37.13 3.80
CA SER A 168 -21.78 38.31 4.31
C SER A 168 -21.20 38.86 5.63
N ALA A 169 -19.98 39.38 5.55
CA ALA A 169 -19.44 40.31 6.54
C ALA A 169 -18.82 41.54 5.85
N ARG A 170 -19.67 42.33 5.18
CA ARG A 170 -19.43 43.77 4.97
C ARG A 170 -20.76 44.52 5.05
N PRO A 171 -20.88 45.58 5.87
CA PRO A 171 -22.08 46.41 5.90
C PRO A 171 -21.91 47.54 4.89
N GLN A 172 -22.82 47.66 3.92
CA GLN A 172 -23.09 48.97 3.31
C GLN A 172 -24.47 49.00 2.62
N TRP A 173 -25.21 50.03 3.01
CA TRP A 173 -26.55 50.40 2.59
C TRP A 173 -26.63 50.82 1.12
N ARG A 174 -27.66 50.35 0.38
CA ARG A 174 -28.63 51.22 -0.33
C ARG A 174 -29.77 50.39 -0.92
N GLU A 175 -30.98 50.90 -0.71
CA GLU A 175 -32.26 50.48 -1.30
C GLU A 175 -32.30 50.74 -2.81
N SER A 176 -33.06 49.91 -3.54
CA SER A 176 -34.14 50.35 -4.44
C SER A 176 -34.53 49.24 -5.43
N LYS A 177 -35.79 48.77 -5.31
CA LYS A 177 -36.81 48.51 -6.36
C LYS A 177 -36.44 47.61 -7.56
N THR A 178 -37.28 46.78 -8.18
CA THR A 178 -38.66 46.25 -8.05
C THR A 178 -38.79 45.25 -9.22
N ASP A 179 -39.66 44.25 -9.05
CA ASP A 179 -40.53 43.68 -10.09
C ASP A 179 -40.06 42.63 -11.10
N LYS A 180 -40.97 41.66 -11.25
CA LYS A 180 -41.28 40.75 -12.38
C LYS A 180 -40.55 39.41 -12.47
N ALA A 181 -41.04 38.50 -11.64
CA ALA A 181 -41.36 37.15 -12.10
C ALA A 181 -42.57 37.17 -13.06
N ALA A 182 -42.64 36.15 -13.91
CA ALA A 182 -43.67 35.81 -14.91
C ALA A 182 -43.45 36.37 -16.32
N GLU A 183 -42.73 35.61 -17.15
CA GLU A 183 -43.13 35.27 -18.52
C GLU A 183 -42.16 34.25 -19.13
N LEU A 184 -42.64 33.46 -20.08
CA LEU A 184 -41.95 32.43 -20.88
C LEU A 184 -41.85 31.02 -20.30
N ALA A 185 -43.02 30.46 -19.95
CA ALA A 185 -43.33 29.08 -20.30
C ALA A 185 -44.27 29.10 -21.51
N HIS A 186 -43.85 28.55 -22.64
CA HIS A 186 -44.63 27.89 -23.69
C HIS A 186 -43.89 27.97 -25.03
N GLN A 187 -43.31 26.84 -25.46
CA GLN A 187 -43.38 26.30 -26.83
C GLN A 187 -42.33 25.18 -26.98
N LEU A 188 -42.76 23.92 -26.87
CA LEU A 188 -42.13 22.78 -27.55
C LEU A 188 -43.21 21.68 -27.74
N PRO A 189 -43.33 21.04 -28.92
CA PRO A 189 -44.35 20.05 -29.18
C PRO A 189 -43.98 18.68 -28.61
N LYS A 190 -45.00 17.93 -28.15
CA LYS A 190 -44.93 16.48 -27.90
C LYS A 190 -45.31 15.72 -29.16
N SER A 191 -44.45 14.84 -29.66
CA SER A 191 -44.85 13.55 -30.23
C SER A 191 -43.67 12.64 -30.56
N THR A 192 -43.89 11.34 -30.35
CA THR A 192 -43.17 10.16 -30.87
C THR A 192 -41.71 9.97 -30.41
N SER A 193 -41.27 8.85 -29.85
CA SER A 193 -41.82 7.51 -29.85
C SER A 193 -41.11 6.64 -28.80
N ASP A 194 -41.90 5.77 -28.18
CA ASP A 194 -41.46 4.61 -27.41
C ASP A 194 -40.59 3.69 -28.28
N ARG A 195 -39.28 3.93 -28.30
CA ARG A 195 -38.29 2.94 -28.78
C ARG A 195 -36.84 3.17 -28.31
N GLN A 196 -36.62 3.97 -27.27
CA GLN A 196 -35.31 4.18 -26.64
C GLN A 196 -35.30 3.93 -25.11
N LEU A 197 -36.32 3.25 -24.59
CA LEU A 197 -36.44 2.90 -23.17
C LEU A 197 -36.00 1.46 -22.84
N ALA A 198 -35.44 0.73 -23.80
CA ALA A 198 -34.87 -0.61 -23.59
C ALA A 198 -33.33 -0.67 -23.71
N GLU A 199 -32.67 0.40 -24.17
CA GLU A 199 -31.20 0.45 -24.30
C GLU A 199 -30.51 1.35 -23.26
N GLY A 200 -31.27 2.11 -22.47
CA GLY A 200 -30.75 2.97 -21.40
C GLY A 200 -30.51 2.27 -20.06
N ASP A 201 -31.17 1.13 -19.81
CA ASP A 201 -31.13 0.46 -18.50
C ASP A 201 -30.05 -0.65 -18.42
N ALA A 202 -29.47 -1.03 -19.56
CA ALA A 202 -28.28 -1.90 -19.63
C ALA A 202 -26.98 -1.13 -19.34
N ARG A 203 -26.89 0.15 -19.75
CA ARG A 203 -25.69 0.98 -19.55
C ARG A 203 -25.53 1.55 -18.13
N ALA A 204 -26.59 1.56 -17.32
CA ALA A 204 -26.54 2.02 -15.92
C ALA A 204 -26.11 0.94 -14.92
N ARG A 205 -26.07 -0.34 -15.34
CA ARG A 205 -25.57 -1.46 -14.52
C ARG A 205 -24.13 -1.86 -14.85
N GLU A 206 -23.60 -1.50 -16.01
CA GLU A 206 -22.19 -1.73 -16.40
C GLU A 206 -21.20 -0.67 -15.87
N ALA A 207 -21.66 0.44 -15.28
CA ALA A 207 -20.78 1.50 -14.79
C ALA A 207 -20.30 1.35 -13.33
N ARG A 208 -20.52 0.19 -12.68
CA ARG A 208 -20.14 -0.01 -11.27
C ARG A 208 -18.93 -0.90 -11.01
N THR A 209 -18.40 -1.60 -12.00
CA THR A 209 -17.21 -2.45 -11.84
C THR A 209 -16.66 -2.80 -13.23
N GLY A 210 -15.64 -2.07 -13.72
CA GLY A 210 -14.98 -2.29 -15.03
C GLY A 210 -13.90 -1.23 -15.31
N PRO A 211 -12.87 -1.51 -16.14
CA PRO A 211 -11.53 -0.89 -16.07
C PRO A 211 -11.49 0.53 -16.68
N PHE A 212 -10.84 1.46 -15.98
CA PHE A 212 -10.47 2.77 -16.51
C PHE A 212 -9.21 2.67 -17.39
N THR A 213 -9.31 1.98 -18.53
CA THR A 213 -8.25 1.98 -19.54
C THR A 213 -8.86 2.11 -20.94
N SER A 214 -9.35 3.30 -21.26
CA SER A 214 -9.17 3.92 -22.58
C SER A 214 -9.68 5.36 -22.51
N LEU A 215 -8.93 6.27 -23.16
CA LEU A 215 -9.22 7.70 -23.35
C LEU A 215 -8.96 8.64 -22.15
N VAL A 216 -7.68 8.94 -21.87
CA VAL A 216 -7.28 10.30 -21.47
C VAL A 216 -5.90 10.61 -22.04
N VAL A 217 -5.86 11.16 -23.26
CA VAL A 217 -4.74 12.00 -23.71
C VAL A 217 -5.16 13.44 -23.37
N GLY A 218 -4.60 14.01 -22.29
CA GLY A 218 -4.80 15.43 -21.95
C GLY A 218 -5.41 15.73 -20.57
N GLY A 219 -4.78 15.29 -19.48
CA GLY A 219 -5.09 15.77 -18.13
C GLY A 219 -3.93 16.51 -17.48
N SER A 220 -4.06 17.82 -17.32
CA SER A 220 -3.07 18.69 -16.66
C SER A 220 -3.32 18.83 -15.16
N PHE A 221 -2.22 19.01 -14.40
CA PHE A 221 -2.19 19.13 -12.94
C PHE A 221 -2.90 20.40 -12.41
N ASP A 222 -3.06 20.51 -11.07
CA ASP A 222 -3.62 21.71 -10.43
C ASP A 222 -2.65 22.89 -10.45
N VAL A 223 -3.15 24.05 -10.01
CA VAL A 223 -2.27 25.13 -9.54
C VAL A 223 -1.32 24.55 -8.49
N ALA A 224 -0.01 24.73 -8.70
CA ALA A 224 1.06 24.17 -7.86
C ALA A 224 0.84 24.37 -6.35
N ASP A 225 0.28 25.51 -5.96
CA ASP A 225 0.03 25.89 -4.55
C ASP A 225 -1.01 25.02 -3.83
N ARG A 226 -1.79 24.20 -4.56
CA ARG A 226 -2.80 23.30 -3.99
C ARG A 226 -2.30 21.86 -3.83
N MET A 227 -1.11 21.56 -4.32
CA MET A 227 -0.52 20.23 -4.28
C MET A 227 0.04 19.92 -2.90
N PHE A 228 0.04 18.63 -2.53
CA PHE A 228 0.75 18.18 -1.34
C PHE A 228 2.26 18.25 -1.59
N HIS A 229 2.92 19.21 -0.94
CA HIS A 229 4.33 19.51 -1.19
C HIS A 229 5.14 19.79 0.09
N SER A 230 4.50 19.97 1.25
CA SER A 230 5.17 20.29 2.51
C SER A 230 4.40 19.73 3.70
N MET A 231 5.09 18.99 4.56
CA MET A 231 4.51 18.44 5.78
C MET A 231 4.05 19.53 6.74
N LYS A 232 4.85 20.59 6.88
CA LYS A 232 4.53 21.72 7.75
C LYS A 232 3.28 22.45 7.26
N LYS A 233 3.23 22.86 5.98
CA LYS A 233 2.05 23.55 5.42
C LYS A 233 0.80 22.66 5.49
N ALA A 234 0.95 21.35 5.27
CA ALA A 234 -0.17 20.40 5.37
C ALA A 234 -0.76 20.34 6.78
N TRP A 235 0.10 20.25 7.81
CA TRP A 235 -0.31 20.31 9.21
C TRP A 235 -0.95 21.65 9.58
N GLU A 236 -0.34 22.78 9.20
CA GLU A 236 -0.86 24.12 9.51
C GLU A 236 -2.25 24.36 8.88
N SER A 237 -2.42 23.99 7.61
CA SER A 237 -3.72 24.01 6.92
C SER A 237 -4.77 23.16 7.65
N ALA A 238 -4.44 21.89 7.96
CA ALA A 238 -5.38 20.94 8.52
C ALA A 238 -5.70 21.21 10.00
N SER A 239 -4.79 21.80 10.78
CA SER A 239 -4.95 21.98 12.24
C SER A 239 -5.33 23.42 12.64
N ARG A 240 -5.03 24.45 11.83
CA ARG A 240 -5.11 25.86 12.25
C ARG A 240 -5.72 26.81 11.23
N GLU A 241 -5.28 26.77 9.98
CA GLU A 241 -5.48 27.89 9.05
C GLU A 241 -6.76 27.77 8.21
N ASN A 242 -6.99 26.60 7.61
CA ASN A 242 -8.00 26.45 6.57
C ASN A 242 -9.30 25.84 7.11
N MET A 243 -10.38 26.63 7.19
CA MET A 243 -11.70 26.16 7.67
C MET A 243 -12.32 25.02 6.84
N SER A 244 -11.82 24.76 5.63
CA SER A 244 -12.27 23.67 4.77
C SER A 244 -11.37 22.42 4.83
N ASP A 245 -10.21 22.50 5.46
CA ASP A 245 -9.25 21.38 5.55
C ASP A 245 -9.24 20.80 6.97
N VAL A 246 -9.83 19.62 7.14
CA VAL A 246 -9.85 18.86 8.40
C VAL A 246 -9.29 17.45 8.20
N ARG A 247 -8.42 17.26 7.20
CA ARG A 247 -7.88 15.95 6.82
C ARG A 247 -7.09 15.28 7.94
N GLU A 248 -7.29 13.98 8.07
CA GLU A 248 -6.44 13.08 8.85
C GLU A 248 -5.38 12.45 7.93
N LEU A 249 -4.55 11.56 8.48
CA LEU A 249 -3.49 10.87 7.74
C LEU A 249 -3.97 9.52 7.17
N THR A 250 -3.16 8.97 6.27
CA THR A 250 -3.27 7.59 5.79
C THR A 250 -2.19 6.72 6.44
N PRO A 251 -2.30 5.38 6.39
CA PRO A 251 -1.32 4.47 6.98
C PRO A 251 0.12 4.70 6.48
N GLU A 252 0.29 5.12 5.22
CA GLU A 252 1.58 5.27 4.52
C GLU A 252 2.53 6.20 5.26
N PHE A 253 2.02 7.20 5.98
CA PHE A 253 2.80 8.12 6.83
C PHE A 253 3.57 7.44 7.97
N PHE A 254 3.35 6.14 8.19
CA PHE A 254 3.95 5.37 9.29
C PHE A 254 4.75 4.16 8.82
N TYR A 255 4.87 3.92 7.50
CA TYR A 255 5.68 2.81 6.97
C TYR A 255 6.28 3.03 5.57
N LEU A 256 5.76 3.95 4.74
CA LEU A 256 6.14 4.08 3.33
C LEU A 256 6.90 5.40 3.06
N PRO A 257 8.23 5.42 2.98
CA PRO A 257 8.97 6.65 2.66
C PRO A 257 8.86 7.10 1.19
N GLU A 258 8.55 6.18 0.27
CA GLU A 258 8.59 6.40 -1.17
C GLU A 258 7.59 7.46 -1.66
N PHE A 259 6.43 7.62 -0.99
CA PHE A 259 5.44 8.62 -1.41
C PHE A 259 5.89 10.08 -1.19
N LEU A 260 6.94 10.29 -0.40
CA LEU A 260 7.53 11.62 -0.13
C LEU A 260 8.56 12.02 -1.20
N THR A 261 8.99 11.09 -2.04
CA THR A 261 10.02 11.29 -3.07
C THR A 261 9.39 11.29 -4.47
N ASN A 262 9.80 12.21 -5.33
CA ASN A 262 9.40 12.24 -6.74
C ASN A 262 10.33 11.38 -7.60
N CYS A 263 10.47 10.09 -7.25
CA CYS A 263 11.35 9.15 -7.98
C CYS A 263 10.94 8.94 -9.44
N ASN A 264 9.67 9.20 -9.77
CA ASN A 264 9.11 9.04 -11.11
C ASN A 264 9.26 10.30 -11.98
N ALA A 265 9.94 11.35 -11.49
CA ALA A 265 10.10 12.62 -12.18
C ALA A 265 8.77 13.16 -12.74
N VAL A 266 7.70 13.08 -11.94
CA VAL A 266 6.39 13.59 -12.35
C VAL A 266 6.51 15.10 -12.56
N GLU A 267 6.25 15.55 -13.79
CA GLU A 267 6.24 16.96 -14.15
C GLU A 267 4.93 17.62 -13.70
N PHE A 268 5.02 18.62 -12.83
CA PHE A 268 3.86 19.36 -12.33
C PHE A 268 3.75 20.72 -13.05
N GLU A 269 3.14 20.76 -14.24
CA GLU A 269 2.98 22.01 -15.01
C GLU A 269 2.01 23.03 -14.35
N VAL A 270 2.31 24.34 -14.47
CA VAL A 270 1.41 25.46 -14.12
C VAL A 270 1.11 26.29 -15.37
N ARG A 271 -0.16 26.63 -15.61
CA ARG A 271 -0.56 27.55 -16.69
C ARG A 271 -0.49 28.99 -16.19
N ASP A 272 0.34 29.83 -16.81
CA ASP A 272 0.27 31.28 -16.60
C ASP A 272 -0.99 31.86 -17.28
N GLY A 273 -1.78 32.56 -16.48
CA GLY A 273 -2.93 33.32 -16.94
C GLY A 273 -2.50 34.66 -17.52
N LEU A 274 -2.06 34.68 -18.78
CA LEU A 274 -2.01 35.90 -19.59
C LEU A 274 -2.77 35.65 -20.90
N SER A 275 -3.88 36.37 -21.04
CA SER A 275 -4.66 36.46 -22.26
C SER A 275 -3.80 37.02 -23.40
N HIS A 276 -3.63 36.26 -24.48
CA HIS A 276 -3.25 36.85 -25.77
C HIS A 276 -4.40 37.76 -26.25
N PRO A 277 -4.12 38.96 -26.79
CA PRO A 277 -5.16 39.79 -27.39
C PRO A 277 -5.70 39.10 -28.64
N GLU A 278 -7.00 39.28 -28.86
CA GLU A 278 -7.73 38.83 -30.05
C GLU A 278 -7.02 39.23 -31.34
N GLU A 279 -6.68 38.25 -32.18
CA GLU A 279 -6.26 38.50 -33.55
C GLU A 279 -7.51 38.58 -34.43
N GLY A 280 -7.82 39.81 -34.85
CA GLY A 280 -8.96 40.14 -35.70
C GLY A 280 -8.82 39.60 -37.12
N THR A 281 -10.00 39.30 -37.68
CA THR A 281 -10.33 39.06 -39.09
C THR A 281 -9.46 39.76 -40.13
N ARG A 282 -9.02 39.00 -41.16
CA ARG A 282 -8.97 39.44 -42.57
C ARG A 282 -8.89 38.26 -43.56
N ASP A 283 -9.53 38.48 -44.69
CA ASP A 283 -9.99 37.58 -45.77
C ASP A 283 -8.91 36.92 -46.67
N PRO A 284 -9.29 36.01 -47.60
CA PRO A 284 -8.38 35.06 -48.27
C PRO A 284 -7.98 35.40 -49.74
N VAL A 285 -7.03 34.58 -50.27
CA VAL A 285 -6.71 34.28 -51.71
C VAL A 285 -5.70 35.26 -52.40
N PRO A 286 -4.90 34.91 -53.45
CA PRO A 286 -4.75 33.67 -54.26
C PRO A 286 -3.34 33.06 -54.44
N ALA A 287 -3.37 31.87 -55.06
CA ALA A 287 -2.27 31.11 -55.65
C ALA A 287 -1.68 31.76 -56.92
N ASP A 288 -0.36 31.61 -57.11
CA ASP A 288 0.28 31.55 -58.44
C ASP A 288 1.71 30.95 -58.36
N THR A 289 1.96 29.90 -59.16
CA THR A 289 3.20 29.53 -59.90
C THR A 289 4.56 29.42 -59.17
N TRP A 290 5.46 28.43 -59.31
CA TRP A 290 5.83 27.50 -60.40
C TRP A 290 6.69 26.34 -59.82
N CYS A 291 6.66 25.16 -60.47
CA CYS A 291 7.67 24.09 -60.32
C CYS A 291 8.79 24.26 -61.39
N PRO A 292 9.96 23.60 -61.26
CA PRO A 292 10.09 22.27 -61.90
C PRO A 292 10.91 21.21 -61.10
N ARG A 293 10.55 19.93 -61.30
CA ARG A 293 11.34 18.69 -61.04
C ARG A 293 12.55 18.62 -62.01
N ALA A 294 13.61 17.80 -61.91
CA ALA A 294 13.94 16.46 -61.34
C ALA A 294 15.52 16.33 -61.35
N PRO A 295 16.22 15.18 -61.14
CA PRO A 295 15.78 13.77 -61.03
C PRO A 295 16.44 12.90 -59.93
N LEU A 296 15.86 11.71 -59.73
CA LEU A 296 16.40 10.57 -58.97
C LEU A 296 17.35 9.73 -59.85
N PRO A 297 18.33 9.01 -59.26
CA PRO A 297 18.80 7.75 -59.80
C PRO A 297 18.55 6.54 -58.87
N GLN A 298 18.42 5.39 -59.52
CA GLN A 298 18.09 4.06 -59.00
C GLN A 298 19.33 3.20 -58.71
N GLY A 299 19.20 2.22 -57.81
CA GLY A 299 20.07 1.03 -57.73
C GLY A 299 20.14 0.39 -56.33
N PRO A 300 20.18 -0.95 -56.20
CA PRO A 300 20.24 -1.63 -54.89
C PRO A 300 21.69 -1.79 -54.41
N PRO A 301 22.01 -1.69 -53.10
CA PRO A 301 23.38 -1.86 -52.65
C PRO A 301 23.74 -3.33 -52.42
N SER A 302 24.98 -3.66 -52.77
CA SER A 302 25.64 -4.93 -52.48
C SER A 302 26.39 -4.88 -51.14
N SER A 303 26.66 -6.06 -50.59
CA SER A 303 27.30 -6.31 -49.29
C SER A 303 28.79 -5.92 -49.28
N SER A 304 29.16 -4.76 -48.73
CA SER A 304 30.51 -4.52 -48.15
C SER A 304 30.72 -3.19 -47.37
N GLU A 305 29.71 -2.42 -46.98
CA GLU A 305 29.92 -1.17 -46.21
C GLU A 305 29.08 -1.12 -44.92
N GLN A 306 29.55 -1.82 -43.89
CA GLN A 306 29.10 -1.63 -42.50
C GLN A 306 30.32 -1.42 -41.62
N HIS A 307 30.91 -0.22 -41.63
CA HIS A 307 31.63 0.36 -40.49
C HIS A 307 31.72 1.88 -40.72
N THR A 308 31.65 2.66 -39.64
CA THR A 308 31.81 4.14 -39.55
C THR A 308 30.66 5.05 -40.01
N TRP A 309 29.58 5.16 -39.21
CA TRP A 309 28.71 6.36 -39.16
C TRP A 309 28.12 6.60 -37.74
N ALA A 310 29.00 6.75 -36.75
CA ALA A 310 28.67 7.40 -35.47
C ALA A 310 29.77 8.43 -35.19
N CYS A 311 29.38 9.62 -34.73
CA CYS A 311 30.17 10.85 -34.62
C CYS A 311 30.27 11.66 -35.92
N THR A 312 29.32 12.57 -36.16
CA THR A 312 29.54 14.02 -36.39
C THR A 312 28.19 14.66 -36.69
N LEU A 313 27.55 15.27 -35.68
CA LEU A 313 26.59 16.38 -35.80
C LEU A 313 26.30 16.90 -34.38
N SER A 314 27.36 17.37 -33.74
CA SER A 314 27.27 18.36 -32.67
C SER A 314 27.57 19.73 -33.28
N GLN A 315 26.97 20.77 -32.71
CA GLN A 315 27.19 22.21 -33.00
C GLN A 315 26.39 22.81 -34.17
N THR A 316 25.16 23.24 -33.88
CA THR A 316 24.81 24.68 -33.79
C THR A 316 23.30 24.83 -33.56
N ARG A 317 22.88 24.98 -32.30
CA ARG A 317 21.61 25.62 -31.97
C ARG A 317 21.86 26.57 -30.81
N LYS A 318 21.68 27.87 -31.07
CA LYS A 318 21.81 28.96 -30.10
C LYS A 318 20.97 28.65 -28.87
N GLU A 319 21.63 28.76 -27.71
CA GLU A 319 21.02 28.75 -26.39
C GLU A 319 19.99 29.90 -26.29
N LEU A 320 18.74 29.53 -26.10
CA LEU A 320 17.74 30.35 -25.42
C LEU A 320 17.73 29.86 -23.97
N PRO A 321 17.61 30.74 -22.96
CA PRO A 321 17.62 30.31 -21.56
C PRO A 321 16.42 29.39 -21.31
N GLU A 322 16.67 28.23 -20.71
CA GLU A 322 15.63 27.29 -20.25
C GLU A 322 14.75 28.01 -19.22
N GLU A 323 13.52 28.38 -19.61
CA GLU A 323 12.48 28.77 -18.67
C GLU A 323 12.10 27.54 -17.83
N VAL A 324 12.40 27.58 -16.53
CA VAL A 324 12.07 26.54 -15.56
C VAL A 324 10.55 26.52 -15.33
N THR A 325 9.85 25.65 -16.06
CA THR A 325 8.41 25.40 -15.90
C THR A 325 8.15 24.43 -14.73
N GLY A 326 7.30 24.82 -13.77
CA GLY A 326 6.89 23.96 -12.63
C GLY A 326 7.11 24.53 -11.22
N CYS A 327 7.01 25.86 -11.05
CA CYS A 327 7.22 26.53 -9.77
C CYS A 327 5.90 26.98 -9.11
N MET A 328 5.84 26.95 -7.78
CA MET A 328 4.80 27.62 -6.97
C MET A 328 4.84 29.13 -7.17
N GLN A 329 3.82 29.87 -6.70
CA GLN A 329 3.82 31.35 -6.72
C GLN A 329 5.03 31.96 -5.97
N ASP A 330 5.62 31.20 -5.04
CA ASP A 330 6.84 31.58 -4.31
C ASP A 330 8.15 31.18 -5.00
N GLY A 331 8.08 30.60 -6.22
CA GLY A 331 9.24 30.16 -6.99
C GLY A 331 9.76 28.76 -6.63
N THR A 332 9.13 28.04 -5.70
CA THR A 332 9.55 26.68 -5.31
C THR A 332 9.19 25.66 -6.40
N ALA A 333 10.19 24.94 -6.92
CA ALA A 333 9.96 23.81 -7.83
C ALA A 333 9.23 22.65 -7.14
N LEU A 334 8.20 22.09 -7.79
CA LEU A 334 7.49 20.91 -7.30
C LEU A 334 8.30 19.63 -7.56
N GLY A 335 8.89 19.06 -6.50
CA GLY A 335 9.64 17.80 -6.52
C GLY A 335 9.32 16.94 -5.30
N ASP A 336 10.35 16.58 -4.53
CA ASP A 336 10.19 15.89 -3.24
C ASP A 336 9.35 16.72 -2.25
N VAL A 337 8.69 16.03 -1.32
CA VAL A 337 7.92 16.69 -0.26
C VAL A 337 8.89 17.36 0.71
N GLN A 338 8.66 18.63 1.04
CA GLN A 338 9.42 19.34 2.05
C GLN A 338 9.17 18.73 3.44
N LEU A 339 10.23 18.15 3.99
CA LEU A 339 10.23 17.51 5.30
C LEU A 339 10.58 18.52 6.41
N PRO A 340 10.14 18.29 7.65
CA PRO A 340 10.51 19.12 8.79
C PRO A 340 12.02 19.04 9.07
N PRO A 341 12.62 20.06 9.72
CA PRO A 341 14.07 20.12 9.91
C PRO A 341 14.64 18.90 10.64
N TRP A 342 13.93 18.37 11.65
CA TRP A 342 14.35 17.18 12.39
C TRP A 342 14.45 15.89 11.54
N ALA A 343 13.90 15.87 10.33
CA ALA A 343 14.04 14.77 9.38
C ALA A 343 15.29 14.88 8.50
N ASP A 344 16.06 15.99 8.56
CA ASP A 344 17.28 16.24 7.77
C ASP A 344 17.13 15.98 6.26
N GLY A 345 15.92 16.23 5.71
CA GLY A 345 15.63 15.94 4.31
C GLY A 345 15.58 14.45 3.95
N ASP A 346 15.56 13.55 4.94
CA ASP A 346 15.48 12.10 4.77
C ASP A 346 14.03 11.59 5.02
N PRO A 347 13.31 11.15 3.96
CA PRO A 347 11.98 10.54 4.06
C PRO A 347 11.91 9.34 5.00
N ARG A 348 12.98 8.53 5.08
CA ARG A 348 13.01 7.33 5.93
C ARG A 348 13.10 7.70 7.40
N LYS A 349 13.98 8.67 7.73
CA LYS A 349 14.05 9.27 9.08
C LYS A 349 12.70 9.88 9.47
N PHE A 350 12.04 10.56 8.53
CA PHE A 350 10.69 11.10 8.75
C PHE A 350 9.68 10.01 9.13
N ILE A 351 9.57 8.95 8.34
CA ILE A 351 8.64 7.83 8.59
C ILE A 351 8.97 7.11 9.90
N SER A 352 10.26 6.84 10.16
CA SER A 352 10.72 6.18 11.40
C SER A 352 10.30 6.98 12.63
N LEU A 353 10.51 8.29 12.63
CA LEU A 353 10.12 9.16 13.75
C LEU A 353 8.60 9.31 13.89
N HIS A 354 7.85 9.37 12.79
CA HIS A 354 6.38 9.30 12.81
C HIS A 354 5.89 8.01 13.47
N ARG A 355 6.52 6.87 13.15
CA ARG A 355 6.15 5.58 13.71
C ARG A 355 6.53 5.47 15.19
N GLN A 356 7.73 5.91 15.57
CA GLN A 356 8.14 5.98 16.97
C GLN A 356 7.19 6.87 17.79
N ALA A 357 6.72 7.99 17.22
CA ALA A 357 5.72 8.82 17.85
C ALA A 357 4.39 8.08 18.03
N LEU A 358 3.89 7.37 17.00
CA LEU A 358 2.64 6.59 17.07
C LEU A 358 2.72 5.47 18.13
N GLU A 359 3.87 4.82 18.28
CA GLU A 359 4.06 3.73 19.25
C GLU A 359 4.51 4.23 20.64
N SER A 360 4.73 5.54 20.80
CA SER A 360 5.15 6.13 22.07
C SER A 360 4.16 5.84 23.22
N ASP A 361 4.66 5.91 24.46
CA ASP A 361 3.82 5.78 25.64
C ASP A 361 2.77 6.90 25.72
N PHE A 362 3.11 8.11 25.23
CA PHE A 362 2.17 9.23 25.16
C PHE A 362 0.97 8.88 24.27
N VAL A 363 1.20 8.39 23.05
CA VAL A 363 0.11 8.01 22.16
C VAL A 363 -0.63 6.79 22.69
N SER A 364 0.08 5.77 23.16
CA SER A 364 -0.52 4.57 23.75
C SER A 364 -1.51 4.91 24.88
N ALA A 365 -1.18 5.88 25.73
CA ALA A 365 -2.05 6.34 26.80
C ALA A 365 -3.30 7.08 26.29
N ASN A 366 -3.24 7.74 25.12
CA ASN A 366 -4.27 8.68 24.65
C ASN A 366 -5.03 8.24 23.39
N LEU A 367 -4.57 7.20 22.68
CA LEU A 367 -5.11 6.79 21.37
C LEU A 367 -6.59 6.38 21.42
N HIS A 368 -7.03 5.81 22.55
CA HIS A 368 -8.43 5.43 22.77
C HIS A 368 -9.40 6.62 22.62
N HIS A 369 -8.98 7.84 22.96
CA HIS A 369 -9.80 9.04 22.75
C HIS A 369 -10.01 9.38 21.26
N TRP A 370 -9.00 9.13 20.42
CA TRP A 370 -9.14 9.33 18.98
C TRP A 370 -10.01 8.23 18.36
N ILE A 371 -9.87 7.00 18.84
CA ILE A 371 -10.75 5.88 18.46
C ILE A 371 -12.21 6.22 18.78
N ASP A 372 -12.49 6.86 19.91
CA ASP A 372 -13.84 7.32 20.25
C ASP A 372 -14.41 8.33 19.24
N LEU A 373 -13.59 9.20 18.66
CA LEU A 373 -14.00 10.17 17.64
C LEU A 373 -14.33 9.50 16.29
N ILE A 374 -13.51 8.53 15.89
CA ILE A 374 -13.57 7.96 14.53
C ILE A 374 -14.44 6.72 14.45
N PHE A 375 -14.36 5.82 15.43
CA PHE A 375 -15.06 4.51 15.43
C PHE A 375 -15.98 4.32 16.63
N GLY A 376 -15.88 5.18 17.65
CA GLY A 376 -16.51 4.96 18.95
C GLY A 376 -17.66 5.92 19.28
N CYS A 377 -17.84 6.16 20.58
CA CYS A 377 -19.05 6.80 21.12
C CYS A 377 -19.19 8.29 20.77
N LYS A 378 -18.11 8.96 20.31
CA LYS A 378 -18.10 10.38 19.92
C LYS A 378 -18.20 10.59 18.40
N GLN A 379 -18.50 9.55 17.64
CA GLN A 379 -18.72 9.65 16.19
C GLN A 379 -20.08 10.30 15.84
N GLN A 380 -21.10 10.09 16.69
CA GLN A 380 -22.47 10.55 16.47
C GLN A 380 -23.16 10.99 17.78
N GLY A 381 -24.33 11.63 17.67
CA GLY A 381 -25.16 12.02 18.80
C GLY A 381 -24.64 13.23 19.59
N SER A 382 -25.14 13.43 20.81
CA SER A 382 -24.75 14.55 21.67
C SER A 382 -23.26 14.57 21.99
N ALA A 383 -22.66 13.39 22.20
CA ALA A 383 -21.22 13.25 22.44
C ALA A 383 -20.37 13.77 21.27
N ALA A 384 -20.83 13.59 20.03
CA ALA A 384 -20.16 14.15 18.85
C ALA A 384 -20.31 15.68 18.79
N VAL A 385 -21.46 16.23 19.17
CA VAL A 385 -21.68 17.69 19.24
C VAL A 385 -20.75 18.33 20.26
N GLU A 386 -20.67 17.76 21.47
CA GLU A 386 -19.79 18.24 22.55
C GLU A 386 -18.31 18.17 22.16
N ALA A 387 -17.93 17.13 21.42
CA ALA A 387 -16.56 16.95 20.92
C ALA A 387 -16.24 17.80 19.68
N VAL A 388 -17.21 18.55 19.11
CA VAL A 388 -17.08 19.28 17.84
C VAL A 388 -16.72 18.32 16.69
N ASN A 389 -17.42 17.19 16.62
CA ASN A 389 -17.12 16.06 15.73
C ASN A 389 -18.32 15.63 14.88
N THR A 390 -19.15 16.57 14.44
CA THR A 390 -20.29 16.26 13.56
C THR A 390 -20.02 16.68 12.12
N PHE A 391 -20.31 15.77 11.20
CA PHE A 391 -20.12 16.01 9.77
C PHE A 391 -21.47 16.12 9.04
N HIS A 392 -21.43 16.51 7.77
CA HIS A 392 -22.62 16.53 6.94
C HIS A 392 -23.29 15.13 6.88
N PRO A 393 -24.62 15.01 6.99
CA PRO A 393 -25.33 13.73 7.06
C PRO A 393 -25.02 12.80 5.89
N TYR A 394 -24.75 13.37 4.72
CA TYR A 394 -24.46 12.60 3.51
C TYR A 394 -23.23 11.70 3.66
N PHE A 395 -22.31 12.00 4.59
CA PHE A 395 -21.15 11.14 4.83
C PHE A 395 -21.47 9.90 5.69
N TYR A 396 -22.63 9.85 6.34
CA TYR A 396 -23.05 8.72 7.18
C TYR A 396 -23.88 7.73 6.34
N GLY A 397 -23.19 6.88 5.57
CA GLY A 397 -23.80 6.01 4.54
C GLY A 397 -24.95 5.12 5.02
N ASP A 398 -24.92 4.65 6.27
CA ASP A 398 -25.95 3.74 6.83
C ASP A 398 -27.32 4.41 7.08
N LYS A 399 -27.38 5.75 7.14
CA LYS A 399 -28.61 6.49 7.48
C LYS A 399 -29.33 7.08 6.27
N MET A 400 -28.72 7.02 5.09
CA MET A 400 -29.32 7.54 3.89
C MET A 400 -29.99 6.40 3.13
N ASP A 401 -31.28 6.21 3.38
CA ASP A 401 -32.08 5.32 2.55
C ASP A 401 -32.24 5.96 1.17
N LEU A 402 -31.27 5.73 0.28
CA LEU A 402 -31.29 6.28 -1.07
C LEU A 402 -32.55 5.86 -1.82
N SER A 403 -33.18 4.73 -1.44
CA SER A 403 -34.49 4.26 -1.96
C SER A 403 -35.64 5.21 -1.64
N SER A 404 -35.59 5.89 -0.51
CA SER A 404 -36.63 6.83 -0.06
C SER A 404 -36.62 8.15 -0.85
N ILE A 405 -35.54 8.44 -1.57
CA ILE A 405 -35.41 9.65 -2.39
C ILE A 405 -36.06 9.39 -3.74
N SER A 406 -37.27 9.96 -3.92
CA SER A 406 -38.07 9.81 -5.14
C SER A 406 -37.48 10.54 -6.35
N ASP A 407 -36.71 11.60 -6.14
CA ASP A 407 -36.09 12.39 -7.21
C ASP A 407 -34.72 11.80 -7.64
N PRO A 408 -34.60 11.30 -8.89
CA PRO A 408 -33.34 10.76 -9.42
C PRO A 408 -32.20 11.78 -9.48
N LEU A 409 -32.50 13.08 -9.64
CA LEU A 409 -31.49 14.14 -9.70
C LEU A 409 -30.88 14.38 -8.32
N ILE A 410 -31.72 14.43 -7.28
CA ILE A 410 -31.26 14.58 -5.88
C ILE A 410 -30.42 13.37 -5.50
N ARG A 411 -30.89 12.16 -5.83
CA ARG A 411 -30.15 10.91 -5.60
C ARG A 411 -28.80 10.89 -6.30
N SER A 412 -28.75 11.27 -7.58
CA SER A 412 -27.50 11.36 -8.35
C SER A 412 -26.54 12.41 -7.78
N THR A 413 -27.08 13.54 -7.32
CA THR A 413 -26.30 14.62 -6.68
C THR A 413 -25.68 14.17 -5.37
N ILE A 414 -26.43 13.48 -4.52
CA ILE A 414 -25.93 12.92 -3.25
C ILE A 414 -24.85 11.88 -3.52
N LEU A 415 -25.06 10.96 -4.46
CA LEU A 415 -24.07 9.97 -4.84
C LEU A 415 -22.78 10.63 -5.37
N GLY A 416 -22.91 11.65 -6.22
CA GLY A 416 -21.78 12.45 -6.69
C GLY A 416 -21.07 13.20 -5.56
N PHE A 417 -21.79 13.65 -4.54
CA PHE A 417 -21.21 14.29 -3.36
C PHE A 417 -20.42 13.29 -2.51
N VAL A 418 -21.04 12.16 -2.15
CA VAL A 418 -20.38 11.10 -1.37
C VAL A 418 -19.14 10.56 -2.09
N SER A 419 -19.24 10.38 -3.42
CA SER A 419 -18.12 9.94 -4.27
C SER A 419 -17.01 10.98 -4.42
N ASN A 420 -17.15 12.22 -3.98
CA ASN A 420 -16.09 13.23 -4.07
C ASN A 420 -15.56 13.66 -2.70
N PHE A 421 -16.39 13.55 -1.67
CA PHE A 421 -16.11 14.10 -0.34
C PHE A 421 -15.92 13.04 0.74
N GLY A 422 -16.02 11.75 0.43
CA GLY A 422 -15.69 10.64 1.34
C GLY A 422 -16.84 10.17 2.23
N GLN A 423 -16.58 9.11 3.00
CA GLN A 423 -17.57 8.47 3.87
C GLN A 423 -17.02 8.29 5.30
N VAL A 424 -17.87 8.49 6.31
CA VAL A 424 -17.56 8.20 7.72
C VAL A 424 -17.46 6.67 7.89
N PRO A 425 -16.46 6.13 8.62
CA PRO A 425 -16.36 4.69 8.85
C PRO A 425 -17.57 4.17 9.62
N LYS A 426 -17.86 2.87 9.51
CA LYS A 426 -18.90 2.26 10.33
C LYS A 426 -18.58 2.43 11.82
N GLN A 427 -19.57 2.85 12.61
CA GLN A 427 -19.42 2.95 14.06
C GLN A 427 -19.25 1.54 14.66
N LEU A 428 -18.15 1.31 15.36
CA LEU A 428 -17.82 0.02 15.97
C LEU A 428 -18.25 -0.04 17.44
N PHE A 429 -18.18 1.10 18.15
CA PHE A 429 -18.41 1.14 19.60
C PHE A 429 -19.36 2.28 19.99
N THR A 430 -20.27 1.98 20.91
CA THR A 430 -21.20 2.99 21.49
C THR A 430 -20.81 3.41 22.90
N LYS A 431 -19.87 2.68 23.53
CA LYS A 431 -19.28 3.01 24.83
C LYS A 431 -17.87 3.57 24.65
N PRO A 432 -17.35 4.35 25.62
CA PRO A 432 -15.96 4.82 25.59
C PRO A 432 -14.97 3.67 25.40
N HIS A 433 -14.02 3.85 24.50
CA HIS A 433 -13.03 2.83 24.17
C HIS A 433 -12.06 2.63 25.36
N PRO A 434 -11.77 1.38 25.75
CA PRO A 434 -10.81 1.12 26.83
C PRO A 434 -9.41 1.68 26.53
N ALA A 435 -8.76 2.23 27.55
CA ALA A 435 -7.38 2.71 27.45
C ALA A 435 -6.37 1.54 27.39
N ARG A 436 -5.20 1.80 26.80
CA ARG A 436 -4.05 0.88 26.79
C ARG A 436 -3.26 1.05 28.09
N THR A 437 -2.91 -0.05 28.76
CA THR A 437 -2.24 0.00 30.08
C THR A 437 -0.80 0.51 29.95
N THR A 438 -0.39 1.45 30.81
CA THR A 438 0.98 2.03 30.88
C THR A 438 1.86 1.41 31.97
N ALA A 439 1.40 0.34 32.64
CA ALA A 439 2.07 -0.24 33.79
C ALA A 439 3.10 -1.31 33.39
N GLY A 440 4.33 -0.86 33.15
CA GLY A 440 5.55 -1.65 33.17
C GLY A 440 6.68 -0.82 33.77
N LYS A 441 6.56 -0.37 35.02
CA LYS A 441 7.65 0.33 35.73
C LYS A 441 8.50 -0.68 36.49
N ALA A 442 9.77 -0.80 36.09
CA ALA A 442 10.84 -1.29 36.95
C ALA A 442 11.13 -0.27 38.07
N SER A 443 11.48 -0.75 39.26
CA SER A 443 11.89 0.05 40.41
C SER A 443 13.25 0.72 40.17
N PRO A 444 13.52 1.92 40.73
CA PRO A 444 14.78 2.62 40.53
C PRO A 444 15.82 2.11 41.52
N GLY A 445 16.87 1.44 41.03
CA GLY A 445 18.04 1.13 41.83
C GLY A 445 18.96 0.05 41.28
N LYS A 446 19.76 0.38 40.25
CA LYS A 446 21.21 0.11 40.15
C LYS A 446 21.70 0.18 38.69
N ASP A 447 22.65 1.08 38.50
CA ASP A 447 23.79 1.10 37.58
C ASP A 447 23.58 0.96 36.06
N ALA A 448 24.10 1.97 35.37
CA ALA A 448 24.19 2.11 33.93
C ALA A 448 25.27 1.18 33.35
N SER A 449 24.88 0.28 32.45
CA SER A 449 25.56 -0.08 31.18
C SER A 449 24.89 -1.30 30.57
N THR A 450 24.77 -1.30 29.23
CA THR A 450 24.13 -2.31 28.34
C THR A 450 22.61 -2.46 28.37
N PRO A 451 21.93 -2.56 27.20
CA PRO A 451 20.49 -2.81 27.14
C PRO A 451 20.22 -4.28 27.44
N VAL A 452 19.93 -4.60 28.70
CA VAL A 452 19.51 -5.94 29.14
C VAL A 452 18.00 -6.08 28.94
N SER A 453 17.64 -7.15 28.24
CA SER A 453 16.31 -7.67 27.90
C SER A 453 15.38 -7.91 29.09
N LEU A 454 14.09 -7.64 28.91
CA LEU A 454 12.98 -8.04 29.79
C LEU A 454 12.74 -9.57 29.73
N PRO A 455 12.54 -10.28 30.85
CA PRO A 455 12.25 -11.72 30.87
C PRO A 455 10.75 -12.00 30.71
N GLY A 456 10.38 -12.85 29.73
CA GLY A 456 9.04 -13.47 29.69
C GLY A 456 8.41 -13.73 28.31
N HIS A 457 8.95 -13.20 27.21
CA HIS A 457 8.44 -13.48 25.86
C HIS A 457 9.55 -14.02 24.95
N PRO A 458 9.32 -15.10 24.19
CA PRO A 458 10.29 -15.56 23.20
C PRO A 458 10.37 -14.50 22.10
N GLN A 459 11.50 -13.79 22.04
CA GLN A 459 11.76 -12.78 21.02
C GLN A 459 11.85 -13.43 19.63
N PRO A 460 11.47 -12.72 18.54
CA PRO A 460 11.80 -13.14 17.19
C PRO A 460 13.28 -13.49 17.10
N PHE A 461 13.62 -14.61 16.45
CA PHE A 461 15.00 -15.08 16.43
C PHE A 461 15.94 -14.12 15.69
N LEU A 462 15.39 -13.15 14.94
CA LEU A 462 16.13 -12.04 14.32
C LEU A 462 17.01 -11.28 15.32
N TYR A 463 16.57 -11.14 16.57
CA TYR A 463 17.33 -10.47 17.63
C TYR A 463 18.36 -11.38 18.31
N SER A 464 18.37 -12.66 17.96
CA SER A 464 19.20 -13.71 18.53
C SER A 464 19.78 -14.65 17.45
N LEU A 465 20.05 -14.12 16.25
CA LEU A 465 20.63 -14.86 15.12
C LEU A 465 21.90 -15.65 15.47
N PRO A 466 22.83 -15.13 16.30
CA PRO A 466 24.01 -15.90 16.72
C PRO A 466 23.68 -17.10 17.62
N SER A 467 22.52 -17.08 18.29
CA SER A 467 22.07 -18.10 19.23
C SER A 467 21.21 -19.19 18.60
N LEU A 468 20.92 -19.11 17.30
CA LEU A 468 20.16 -20.14 16.59
C LEU A 468 20.85 -21.50 16.67
N ARG A 469 20.14 -22.47 17.23
CA ARG A 469 20.57 -23.87 17.32
C ARG A 469 19.55 -24.75 16.61
N PRO A 470 20.01 -25.82 15.93
CA PRO A 470 19.10 -26.82 15.40
C PRO A 470 18.48 -27.59 16.56
N SER A 471 17.19 -27.88 16.45
CA SER A 471 16.55 -28.86 17.33
C SER A 471 17.18 -30.23 17.08
N GLN A 472 17.48 -30.97 18.15
CA GLN A 472 18.08 -32.32 18.08
C GLN A 472 17.11 -33.39 17.54
N VAL A 473 15.85 -33.01 17.33
CA VAL A 473 14.77 -33.89 16.88
C VAL A 473 14.20 -33.30 15.60
N THR A 474 14.08 -34.12 14.55
CA THR A 474 13.46 -33.67 13.29
C THR A 474 11.96 -33.43 13.52
N VAL A 475 11.34 -32.50 12.80
CA VAL A 475 9.90 -32.21 12.97
C VAL A 475 9.03 -33.45 12.68
N LYS A 476 9.56 -34.39 11.90
CA LYS A 476 8.98 -35.73 11.64
C LYS A 476 8.76 -36.54 12.92
N ASP A 477 9.62 -36.38 13.92
CA ASP A 477 9.60 -37.13 15.18
C ASP A 477 8.89 -36.36 16.31
N MET A 478 8.54 -35.08 16.11
CA MET A 478 7.92 -34.21 17.13
C MET A 478 6.38 -34.31 17.21
N TYR A 479 5.73 -35.24 16.50
CA TYR A 479 4.26 -35.37 16.46
C TYR A 479 3.51 -34.05 16.14
N LEU A 480 4.14 -33.14 15.38
CA LEU A 480 3.59 -31.80 15.10
C LEU A 480 2.71 -31.74 13.84
N PHE A 481 2.60 -32.85 13.11
CA PHE A 481 1.64 -33.02 12.03
C PHE A 481 0.28 -33.39 12.63
N SER A 482 -0.80 -32.89 12.03
CA SER A 482 -2.17 -33.24 12.46
C SER A 482 -2.32 -34.76 12.58
N LEU A 483 -2.86 -35.23 13.71
CA LEU A 483 -3.18 -36.65 13.97
C LEU A 483 -3.85 -37.27 12.73
N GLY A 484 -3.18 -38.22 12.07
CA GLY A 484 -3.66 -38.93 10.88
C GLY A 484 -3.03 -38.55 9.54
N SER A 485 -2.18 -37.52 9.47
CA SER A 485 -1.42 -37.21 8.24
C SER A 485 -0.15 -38.06 8.15
N GLU A 486 0.06 -38.76 7.04
CA GLU A 486 1.37 -39.35 6.74
C GLU A 486 2.41 -38.24 6.52
N SER A 487 3.64 -38.45 6.98
CA SER A 487 4.75 -37.54 6.70
C SER A 487 5.05 -37.51 5.20
N PRO A 488 5.51 -36.38 4.64
CA PRO A 488 5.99 -36.32 3.25
C PRO A 488 7.00 -37.45 2.96
N LYS A 489 6.81 -38.14 1.83
CA LYS A 489 7.64 -39.27 1.39
C LYS A 489 8.75 -38.83 0.42
N GLY A 490 8.58 -37.70 -0.26
CA GLY A 490 9.57 -37.07 -1.14
C GLY A 490 10.06 -35.70 -0.65
N ALA A 491 10.89 -35.05 -1.48
CA ALA A 491 11.44 -33.70 -1.25
C ALA A 491 10.36 -32.71 -0.80
N ILE A 492 10.66 -31.84 0.17
CA ILE A 492 9.68 -30.86 0.66
C ILE A 492 9.54 -29.72 -0.34
N GLY A 493 8.30 -29.41 -0.78
CA GLY A 493 8.02 -28.34 -1.73
C GLY A 493 7.43 -27.08 -1.09
N HIS A 494 6.60 -27.24 -0.06
CA HIS A 494 5.91 -26.11 0.57
C HIS A 494 5.65 -26.39 2.05
N ILE A 495 5.92 -25.40 2.90
CA ILE A 495 5.76 -25.46 4.36
C ILE A 495 4.86 -24.31 4.79
N VAL A 496 3.79 -24.61 5.54
CA VAL A 496 2.85 -23.63 6.09
C VAL A 496 2.81 -23.75 7.61
N PRO A 497 3.41 -22.80 8.34
CA PRO A 497 3.30 -22.76 9.79
C PRO A 497 1.95 -22.16 10.20
N THR A 498 1.15 -22.93 10.95
CA THR A 498 -0.10 -22.47 11.55
C THR A 498 0.09 -22.13 13.03
N GLU A 499 -0.96 -21.67 13.72
CA GLU A 499 -0.89 -21.36 15.16
C GLU A 499 -0.57 -22.59 16.03
N LYS A 500 -0.95 -23.79 15.58
CA LYS A 500 -0.89 -25.02 16.40
C LYS A 500 -0.01 -26.12 15.80
N THR A 501 0.13 -26.15 14.47
CA THR A 501 0.81 -27.23 13.75
C THR A 501 1.63 -26.68 12.59
N ILE A 502 2.59 -27.48 12.12
CA ILE A 502 3.33 -27.22 10.88
C ILE A 502 2.76 -28.13 9.81
N LEU A 503 2.29 -27.56 8.71
CA LEU A 503 1.83 -28.30 7.56
C LEU A 503 2.94 -28.32 6.51
N ALA A 504 3.11 -29.44 5.82
CA ALA A 504 4.11 -29.52 4.76
C ALA A 504 3.66 -30.51 3.69
N VAL A 505 4.05 -30.21 2.46
CA VAL A 505 3.76 -31.05 1.30
C VAL A 505 5.02 -31.21 0.45
N GLU A 506 5.03 -32.26 -0.36
CA GLU A 506 6.13 -32.60 -1.25
C GLU A 506 6.27 -31.58 -2.39
N THR A 507 7.40 -31.62 -3.09
CA THR A 507 7.59 -30.91 -4.37
C THR A 507 6.48 -31.26 -5.34
N ASN A 508 6.09 -30.29 -6.16
CA ASN A 508 4.93 -30.36 -7.05
C ASN A 508 3.57 -30.48 -6.35
N LYS A 509 3.50 -30.12 -5.07
CA LYS A 509 2.25 -29.96 -4.32
C LYS A 509 2.26 -28.64 -3.58
N MET A 510 1.09 -28.03 -3.43
CA MET A 510 0.88 -26.85 -2.59
C MET A 510 -0.41 -26.93 -1.81
N LEU A 511 -0.48 -26.16 -0.73
CA LEU A 511 -1.65 -26.05 0.14
C LEU A 511 -2.46 -24.81 -0.26
N LEU A 512 -3.80 -24.95 -0.30
CA LEU A 512 -4.67 -23.83 -0.63
C LEU A 512 -5.07 -23.04 0.64
N PRO A 513 -4.93 -21.71 0.64
CA PRO A 513 -5.43 -20.86 1.73
C PRO A 513 -6.96 -20.80 1.75
N PRO A 514 -7.59 -20.32 2.84
CA PRO A 514 -6.99 -20.01 4.14
C PRO A 514 -7.03 -21.19 5.14
N HIS A 515 -7.78 -22.26 4.81
CA HIS A 515 -7.98 -23.39 5.71
C HIS A 515 -6.91 -24.49 5.59
N TRP A 516 -6.12 -24.48 4.51
CA TRP A 516 -5.02 -25.43 4.27
C TRP A 516 -5.46 -26.91 4.31
N SER A 517 -6.73 -27.17 4.02
CA SER A 517 -7.33 -28.52 4.02
C SER A 517 -7.34 -29.17 2.64
N ARG A 518 -6.90 -28.44 1.61
CA ARG A 518 -6.84 -28.92 0.22
C ARG A 518 -5.45 -28.71 -0.33
N THR A 519 -5.07 -29.58 -1.26
CA THR A 519 -3.80 -29.52 -1.98
C THR A 519 -4.04 -29.39 -3.47
N PHE A 520 -3.20 -28.62 -4.15
CA PHE A 520 -3.08 -28.66 -5.61
C PHE A 520 -1.76 -29.34 -5.95
N SER A 521 -1.78 -30.28 -6.90
CA SER A 521 -0.64 -31.12 -7.24
C SER A 521 -0.46 -31.20 -8.75
N TRP A 522 0.79 -31.25 -9.19
CA TRP A 522 1.18 -31.29 -10.60
C TRP A 522 2.38 -32.21 -10.82
N GLY A 523 2.83 -32.32 -12.08
CA GLY A 523 4.04 -33.06 -12.42
C GLY A 523 3.84 -34.56 -12.65
N PHE A 524 2.59 -35.00 -12.82
CA PHE A 524 2.25 -36.36 -13.24
C PHE A 524 2.69 -36.64 -14.69
N ASP A 525 2.94 -37.91 -15.02
CA ASP A 525 3.45 -38.32 -16.34
C ASP A 525 2.46 -38.05 -17.48
N ASP A 526 1.17 -37.97 -17.17
CA ASP A 526 0.08 -37.63 -18.11
C ASP A 526 -0.17 -36.11 -18.22
N PHE A 527 0.68 -35.29 -17.60
CA PHE A 527 0.54 -33.82 -17.50
C PHE A 527 -0.71 -33.34 -16.78
N SER A 528 -1.47 -34.23 -16.12
CA SER A 528 -2.62 -33.84 -15.33
C SER A 528 -2.22 -32.99 -14.13
N CYS A 529 -3.17 -32.27 -13.57
CA CYS A 529 -3.06 -31.65 -12.27
C CYS A 529 -4.22 -32.10 -11.39
N CYS A 530 -3.98 -32.32 -10.11
CA CYS A 530 -4.98 -32.88 -9.21
C CYS A 530 -5.24 -31.94 -8.02
N LEU A 531 -6.50 -31.75 -7.68
CA LEU A 531 -6.94 -31.19 -6.41
C LEU A 531 -7.18 -32.33 -5.41
N GLY A 532 -6.51 -32.31 -4.27
CA GLY A 532 -6.62 -33.31 -3.22
C GLY A 532 -7.07 -32.74 -1.87
N SER A 533 -7.35 -33.62 -0.92
CA SER A 533 -7.56 -33.27 0.49
C SER A 533 -6.25 -33.42 1.26
N TYR A 534 -5.86 -32.42 2.03
CA TYR A 534 -4.67 -32.52 2.88
C TYR A 534 -4.89 -33.56 4.00
N GLY A 535 -3.86 -34.36 4.30
CA GLY A 535 -3.91 -35.43 5.30
C GLY A 535 -4.56 -36.74 4.82
N SER A 536 -4.95 -36.84 3.55
CA SER A 536 -5.44 -38.09 2.94
C SER A 536 -4.95 -38.19 1.50
N ASP A 537 -4.74 -39.40 0.99
CA ASP A 537 -4.41 -39.61 -0.43
C ASP A 537 -5.64 -39.47 -1.37
N LYS A 538 -6.73 -38.87 -0.88
CA LYS A 538 -7.96 -38.68 -1.64
C LYS A 538 -7.81 -37.53 -2.64
N ILE A 539 -7.76 -37.89 -3.91
CA ILE A 539 -7.94 -36.96 -5.04
C ILE A 539 -9.42 -36.56 -5.09
N LEU A 540 -9.68 -35.25 -5.02
CA LEU A 540 -11.01 -34.66 -5.14
C LEU A 540 -11.39 -34.45 -6.61
N MET A 541 -10.43 -34.06 -7.44
CA MET A 541 -10.62 -33.79 -8.87
C MET A 541 -9.31 -33.86 -9.63
N THR A 542 -9.34 -34.35 -10.86
CA THR A 542 -8.23 -34.35 -11.81
C THR A 542 -8.56 -33.42 -12.97
N PHE A 543 -7.57 -32.65 -13.42
CA PHE A 543 -7.68 -31.67 -14.48
C PHE A 543 -6.70 -32.00 -15.60
N GLU A 544 -7.20 -32.23 -16.80
CA GLU A 544 -6.39 -32.51 -18.00
C GLU A 544 -6.22 -31.27 -18.89
N ASN A 545 -7.09 -30.27 -18.74
CA ASN A 545 -7.11 -29.05 -19.56
C ASN A 545 -5.80 -28.25 -19.50
N LEU A 546 -4.98 -28.42 -18.45
CA LEU A 546 -3.72 -27.70 -18.28
C LEU A 546 -2.61 -28.23 -19.20
N ALA A 547 -2.72 -29.49 -19.67
CA ALA A 547 -1.73 -30.13 -20.54
C ALA A 547 -1.52 -29.40 -21.87
N ALA A 548 -2.49 -28.60 -22.32
CA ALA A 548 -2.38 -27.75 -23.51
C ALA A 548 -1.20 -26.76 -23.45
N TRP A 549 -0.72 -26.42 -22.26
CA TRP A 549 0.40 -25.50 -22.03
C TRP A 549 1.71 -26.23 -21.66
N GLY A 550 1.78 -27.54 -21.92
CA GLY A 550 2.92 -28.39 -21.62
C GLY A 550 2.98 -28.83 -20.16
N ARG A 551 4.09 -29.46 -19.79
CA ARG A 551 4.33 -29.94 -18.42
C ARG A 551 4.40 -28.75 -17.45
N CYS A 552 3.51 -28.74 -16.46
CA CYS A 552 3.52 -27.78 -15.35
C CYS A 552 4.79 -27.97 -14.51
N LEU A 553 5.52 -26.87 -14.25
CA LEU A 553 6.74 -26.86 -13.43
C LEU A 553 6.49 -26.20 -12.07
N CYS A 554 5.68 -25.15 -12.04
CA CYS A 554 5.37 -24.43 -10.80
C CYS A 554 3.93 -23.91 -10.79
N ALA A 555 3.41 -23.71 -9.58
CA ALA A 555 2.10 -23.11 -9.36
C ALA A 555 2.15 -22.17 -8.14
N VAL A 556 1.24 -21.20 -8.07
CA VAL A 556 0.96 -20.39 -6.88
C VAL A 556 -0.56 -20.28 -6.69
N CYS A 557 -1.05 -20.35 -5.44
CA CYS A 557 -2.48 -20.27 -5.09
C CYS A 557 -2.73 -19.01 -4.23
N PRO A 558 -2.95 -17.84 -4.85
CA PRO A 558 -3.19 -16.59 -4.11
C PRO A 558 -4.51 -16.58 -3.33
N SER A 559 -5.49 -17.38 -3.74
CA SER A 559 -6.82 -17.46 -3.11
C SER A 559 -7.32 -18.91 -3.11
N PRO A 560 -8.40 -19.24 -2.37
CA PRO A 560 -9.01 -20.58 -2.41
C PRO A 560 -9.60 -20.94 -3.78
N THR A 561 -9.83 -19.96 -4.65
CA THR A 561 -10.48 -20.17 -5.96
C THR A 561 -9.56 -19.87 -7.14
N THR A 562 -8.46 -19.14 -6.94
CA THR A 562 -7.55 -18.76 -8.01
C THR A 562 -6.29 -19.60 -7.95
N ILE A 563 -5.93 -20.24 -9.05
CA ILE A 563 -4.72 -21.05 -9.20
C ILE A 563 -3.95 -20.50 -10.39
N VAL A 564 -2.69 -20.17 -10.19
CA VAL A 564 -1.79 -19.76 -11.27
C VAL A 564 -0.80 -20.88 -11.52
N THR A 565 -0.65 -21.30 -12.76
CA THR A 565 0.29 -22.35 -13.15
C THR A 565 1.18 -21.88 -14.28
N SER A 566 2.40 -22.41 -14.33
CA SER A 566 3.27 -22.23 -15.48
C SER A 566 4.23 -23.41 -15.58
N GLY A 567 4.92 -23.55 -16.71
CA GLY A 567 5.71 -24.74 -16.93
C GLY A 567 6.69 -24.65 -18.08
N THR A 568 6.76 -25.72 -18.86
CA THR A 568 7.64 -25.83 -20.03
C THR A 568 7.31 -24.84 -21.15
N SER A 569 6.07 -24.34 -21.20
CA SER A 569 5.72 -23.20 -22.05
C SER A 569 6.15 -21.87 -21.42
N ALA A 570 6.33 -20.85 -22.25
CA ALA A 570 6.67 -19.50 -21.82
C ALA A 570 5.44 -18.70 -21.33
N VAL A 571 4.33 -19.38 -21.02
CA VAL A 571 3.03 -18.78 -20.72
C VAL A 571 2.69 -19.00 -19.26
N VAL A 572 2.19 -17.95 -18.60
CA VAL A 572 1.63 -18.04 -17.26
C VAL A 572 0.12 -18.13 -17.37
N CYS A 573 -0.48 -19.21 -16.86
CA CYS A 573 -1.91 -19.45 -16.97
C CYS A 573 -2.60 -19.19 -15.62
N VAL A 574 -3.62 -18.34 -15.64
CA VAL A 574 -4.45 -18.02 -14.48
C VAL A 574 -5.77 -18.75 -14.61
N TRP A 575 -6.08 -19.56 -13.62
CA TRP A 575 -7.25 -20.43 -13.58
C TRP A 575 -8.14 -20.05 -12.40
N GLU A 576 -9.43 -20.20 -12.62
CA GLU A 576 -10.45 -20.02 -11.60
C GLU A 576 -11.14 -21.36 -11.32
N LEU A 577 -11.36 -21.66 -10.05
CA LEU A 577 -11.86 -22.92 -9.53
C LEU A 577 -13.35 -22.75 -9.24
N SER A 578 -14.20 -23.42 -10.01
CA SER A 578 -15.65 -23.36 -9.80
C SER A 578 -16.04 -24.14 -8.54
N MET A 579 -16.86 -23.52 -7.70
CA MET A 579 -17.45 -24.15 -6.52
C MET A 579 -18.97 -24.17 -6.63
N ALA A 580 -19.60 -25.33 -6.42
CA ALA A 580 -21.03 -25.45 -6.26
C ALA A 580 -21.35 -26.24 -4.97
N LYS A 581 -22.20 -25.68 -4.10
CA LYS A 581 -22.61 -26.30 -2.82
C LYS A 581 -21.40 -26.79 -1.98
N GLY A 582 -20.30 -26.03 -1.99
CA GLY A 582 -19.07 -26.34 -1.24
C GLY A 582 -18.15 -27.39 -1.87
N ARG A 583 -18.51 -27.95 -3.03
CA ARG A 583 -17.69 -28.89 -3.81
C ARG A 583 -17.12 -28.22 -5.06
N THR A 584 -15.89 -28.58 -5.40
CA THR A 584 -15.27 -28.19 -6.65
C THR A 584 -16.02 -28.84 -7.82
N THR A 585 -16.37 -28.05 -8.83
CA THR A 585 -17.06 -28.55 -10.04
C THR A 585 -16.19 -28.51 -11.29
N GLY A 586 -15.13 -27.72 -11.31
CA GLY A 586 -14.21 -27.65 -12.43
C GLY A 586 -13.17 -26.55 -12.29
N LEU A 587 -12.23 -26.51 -13.24
CA LEU A 587 -11.19 -25.51 -13.36
C LEU A 587 -11.27 -24.90 -14.75
N HIS A 588 -11.37 -23.58 -14.82
CA HIS A 588 -11.53 -22.84 -16.07
C HIS A 588 -10.41 -21.81 -16.23
N LEU A 589 -9.85 -21.73 -17.44
CA LEU A 589 -8.82 -20.77 -17.78
C LEU A 589 -9.46 -19.38 -17.77
N LYS A 590 -9.02 -18.52 -16.84
CA LYS A 590 -9.43 -17.11 -16.81
C LYS A 590 -8.63 -16.32 -17.83
N GLN A 591 -7.31 -16.49 -17.86
CA GLN A 591 -6.43 -15.80 -18.80
C GLN A 591 -5.08 -16.51 -18.98
N ALA A 592 -4.51 -16.41 -20.18
CA ALA A 592 -3.13 -16.78 -20.48
C ALA A 592 -2.29 -15.51 -20.65
N LEU A 593 -1.21 -15.40 -19.89
CA LEU A 593 -0.30 -14.25 -19.86
C LEU A 593 0.95 -14.57 -20.68
N TYR A 594 1.18 -13.77 -21.72
CA TYR A 594 2.28 -13.92 -22.65
C TYR A 594 3.32 -12.83 -22.40
N GLY A 595 4.59 -13.23 -22.24
CA GLY A 595 5.68 -12.28 -22.04
C GLY A 595 7.06 -12.94 -22.01
N HIS A 596 7.18 -14.10 -21.37
CA HIS A 596 8.43 -14.85 -21.37
C HIS A 596 8.73 -15.48 -22.74
N THR A 597 10.00 -15.81 -22.94
CA THR A 597 10.48 -16.49 -24.17
C THR A 597 10.85 -17.95 -23.93
N GLN A 598 11.07 -18.34 -22.67
CA GLN A 598 11.40 -19.70 -22.26
C GLN A 598 10.53 -20.16 -21.07
N ALA A 599 10.71 -21.42 -20.66
CA ALA A 599 9.96 -22.05 -19.58
C ALA A 599 10.00 -21.23 -18.29
N VAL A 600 8.84 -21.08 -17.66
CA VAL A 600 8.69 -20.37 -16.39
C VAL A 600 8.96 -21.35 -15.24
N THR A 601 9.96 -21.03 -14.43
CA THR A 601 10.53 -21.93 -13.41
C THR A 601 9.91 -21.72 -12.03
N CYS A 602 9.50 -20.50 -11.72
CA CYS A 602 8.98 -20.13 -10.40
C CYS A 602 7.96 -19.00 -10.48
N LEU A 603 7.05 -18.98 -9.51
CA LEU A 603 5.97 -18.01 -9.38
C LEU A 603 5.87 -17.57 -7.91
N ALA A 604 5.56 -16.30 -7.69
CA ALA A 604 5.20 -15.77 -6.38
C ALA A 604 4.02 -14.80 -6.54
N ALA A 605 3.10 -14.77 -5.58
CA ALA A 605 1.96 -13.87 -5.60
C ALA A 605 1.82 -13.16 -4.25
N SER A 606 1.46 -11.88 -4.31
CA SER A 606 1.11 -11.05 -3.16
C SER A 606 -0.28 -10.48 -3.38
N VAL A 607 -1.22 -10.90 -2.53
CA VAL A 607 -2.58 -10.35 -2.55
C VAL A 607 -2.59 -8.92 -1.98
N THR A 608 -1.68 -8.61 -1.04
CA THR A 608 -1.56 -7.27 -0.44
C THR A 608 -1.19 -6.21 -1.47
N PHE A 609 -0.24 -6.51 -2.36
CA PHE A 609 0.24 -5.58 -3.39
C PHE A 609 -0.42 -5.81 -4.76
N ASN A 610 -1.41 -6.70 -4.84
CA ASN A 610 -2.06 -7.09 -6.10
C ASN A 610 -1.04 -7.49 -7.20
N LEU A 611 -0.01 -8.23 -6.81
CA LEU A 611 1.16 -8.48 -7.64
C LEU A 611 1.38 -9.99 -7.82
N LEU A 612 1.60 -10.40 -9.07
CA LEU A 612 2.10 -11.73 -9.44
C LEU A 612 3.46 -11.55 -10.09
N VAL A 613 4.45 -12.34 -9.68
CA VAL A 613 5.80 -12.31 -10.27
C VAL A 613 6.12 -13.69 -10.83
N SER A 614 6.57 -13.73 -12.08
CA SER A 614 7.03 -14.94 -12.76
C SER A 614 8.52 -14.86 -13.08
N GLY A 615 9.25 -15.94 -12.85
CA GLY A 615 10.67 -16.08 -13.19
C GLY A 615 10.86 -17.19 -14.21
N SER A 616 11.77 -16.97 -15.17
CA SER A 616 11.95 -17.88 -16.31
C SER A 616 13.41 -18.26 -16.56
N GLN A 617 13.59 -19.32 -17.35
CA GLN A 617 14.87 -19.72 -17.93
C GLN A 617 15.44 -18.67 -18.88
N ASP A 618 14.62 -17.75 -19.38
CA ASP A 618 15.07 -16.60 -20.17
C ASP A 618 15.83 -15.52 -19.36
N CYS A 619 16.12 -15.82 -18.08
CA CYS A 619 16.85 -14.96 -17.16
C CYS A 619 16.10 -13.66 -16.80
N THR A 620 14.79 -13.58 -17.04
CA THR A 620 13.97 -12.42 -16.66
C THR A 620 12.96 -12.77 -15.57
N CYS A 621 12.55 -11.73 -14.83
CA CYS A 621 11.34 -11.76 -14.02
C CYS A 621 10.33 -10.77 -14.59
N ILE A 622 9.06 -11.15 -14.67
CA ILE A 622 7.97 -10.27 -15.11
C ILE A 622 6.99 -10.08 -13.95
N LEU A 623 6.60 -8.82 -13.75
CA LEU A 623 5.60 -8.37 -12.79
C LEU A 623 4.27 -8.21 -13.51
N TRP A 624 3.24 -8.83 -12.96
CA TRP A 624 1.87 -8.84 -13.46
C TRP A 624 0.92 -8.31 -12.40
N ASP A 625 -0.13 -7.62 -12.84
CA ASP A 625 -1.24 -7.24 -11.96
C ASP A 625 -2.09 -8.49 -11.69
N LEU A 626 -2.33 -8.81 -10.41
CA LEU A 626 -3.00 -10.06 -10.03
C LEU A 626 -4.53 -10.02 -10.26
N ASP A 627 -5.15 -8.84 -10.24
CA ASP A 627 -6.59 -8.65 -10.44
C ASP A 627 -6.93 -8.45 -11.92
N HIS A 628 -6.19 -7.56 -12.59
CA HIS A 628 -6.38 -7.18 -13.98
C HIS A 628 -5.65 -8.09 -14.96
N LEU A 629 -4.69 -8.89 -14.48
CA LEU A 629 -3.97 -9.87 -15.28
C LEU A 629 -3.25 -9.23 -16.47
N THR A 630 -2.63 -8.08 -16.21
CA THR A 630 -1.89 -7.29 -17.20
C THR A 630 -0.40 -7.23 -16.86
N HIS A 631 0.42 -7.02 -17.88
CA HIS A 631 1.86 -6.80 -17.71
C HIS A 631 2.11 -5.45 -17.03
N VAL A 632 2.84 -5.45 -15.91
CA VAL A 632 3.23 -4.24 -15.16
C VAL A 632 4.64 -3.81 -15.55
N ALA A 633 5.63 -4.68 -15.34
CA ALA A 633 7.03 -4.37 -15.58
C ALA A 633 7.87 -5.65 -15.81
N CYS A 634 9.02 -5.51 -16.46
CA CYS A 634 10.02 -6.56 -16.57
C CYS A 634 11.27 -6.13 -15.79
N LEU A 635 11.76 -6.99 -14.90
CA LEU A 635 12.98 -6.72 -14.14
C LEU A 635 14.21 -6.84 -15.06
N PRO A 636 15.29 -6.09 -14.78
CA PRO A 636 16.56 -6.24 -15.47
C PRO A 636 17.03 -7.70 -15.55
N THR A 637 17.63 -8.05 -16.68
CA THR A 637 18.07 -9.42 -16.96
C THR A 637 19.10 -9.91 -15.95
N HIS A 638 18.87 -11.12 -15.45
CA HIS A 638 19.79 -11.86 -14.60
C HIS A 638 20.86 -12.56 -15.45
N ARG A 639 21.94 -13.01 -14.80
CA ARG A 639 23.03 -13.73 -15.47
C ARG A 639 22.72 -15.20 -15.74
N GLU A 640 21.78 -15.76 -15.00
CA GLU A 640 21.38 -17.16 -15.05
C GLU A 640 19.86 -17.28 -14.98
N SER A 641 19.37 -18.49 -15.24
CA SER A 641 17.95 -18.85 -15.07
C SER A 641 17.48 -18.51 -13.66
N ILE A 642 16.28 -17.95 -13.56
CA ILE A 642 15.66 -17.70 -12.26
C ILE A 642 15.31 -19.06 -11.63
N SER A 643 15.67 -19.24 -10.36
CA SER A 643 15.42 -20.47 -9.61
C SER A 643 14.39 -20.30 -8.50
N ALA A 644 14.33 -19.13 -7.87
CA ALA A 644 13.40 -18.84 -6.79
C ALA A 644 13.00 -17.36 -6.76
N ILE A 645 11.77 -17.10 -6.35
CA ILE A 645 11.21 -15.76 -6.15
C ILE A 645 10.44 -15.74 -4.82
N ALA A 646 10.53 -14.63 -4.10
CA ALA A 646 9.66 -14.35 -2.96
C ALA A 646 9.20 -12.89 -2.98
N ILE A 647 8.01 -12.63 -2.43
CA ILE A 647 7.47 -11.28 -2.27
C ILE A 647 7.17 -11.07 -0.80
N SER A 648 7.54 -9.93 -0.25
CA SER A 648 7.07 -9.52 1.05
C SER A 648 5.67 -8.91 0.98
N ASP A 649 4.71 -9.52 1.67
CA ASP A 649 3.36 -8.96 1.84
C ASP A 649 3.32 -7.74 2.77
N VAL A 650 4.44 -7.34 3.37
CA VAL A 650 4.52 -6.19 4.29
C VAL A 650 5.23 -5.00 3.65
N SER A 651 6.42 -5.17 3.07
CA SER A 651 7.16 -4.07 2.42
C SER A 651 7.01 -3.99 0.91
N GLY A 652 6.52 -5.06 0.27
CA GLY A 652 6.50 -5.15 -1.19
C GLY A 652 7.89 -5.37 -1.80
N THR A 653 8.91 -5.69 -0.99
CA THR A 653 10.23 -6.10 -1.51
C THR A 653 10.08 -7.43 -2.26
N ILE A 654 10.55 -7.46 -3.50
CA ILE A 654 10.62 -8.65 -4.35
C ILE A 654 12.05 -9.18 -4.28
N VAL A 655 12.18 -10.48 -4.07
CA VAL A 655 13.45 -11.20 -4.10
C VAL A 655 13.47 -12.09 -5.33
N SER A 656 14.51 -11.98 -6.14
CA SER A 656 14.78 -12.94 -7.20
C SER A 656 16.15 -13.58 -7.04
N CYS A 657 16.20 -14.89 -7.27
CA CYS A 657 17.40 -15.71 -7.15
C CYS A 657 17.72 -16.34 -8.51
N ALA A 658 18.97 -16.24 -8.94
CA ALA A 658 19.46 -16.79 -10.20
C ALA A 658 20.84 -17.41 -9.97
N GLY A 659 20.93 -18.73 -10.02
CA GLY A 659 22.14 -19.44 -9.58
C GLY A 659 22.49 -19.08 -8.14
N ALA A 660 23.74 -18.67 -7.89
CA ALA A 660 24.18 -18.17 -6.59
C ALA A 660 23.96 -16.66 -6.38
N HIS A 661 23.26 -15.97 -7.28
CA HIS A 661 22.98 -14.54 -7.18
C HIS A 661 21.63 -14.27 -6.54
N LEU A 662 21.64 -13.37 -5.55
CA LEU A 662 20.48 -12.84 -4.85
C LEU A 662 20.29 -11.37 -5.22
N SER A 663 19.11 -11.00 -5.71
CA SER A 663 18.75 -9.60 -6.02
C SER A 663 17.45 -9.19 -5.33
N LEU A 664 17.40 -7.95 -4.88
CA LEU A 664 16.24 -7.31 -4.27
C LEU A 664 15.70 -6.19 -5.16
N TRP A 665 14.38 -6.09 -5.23
CA TRP A 665 13.66 -5.10 -6.02
C TRP A 665 12.49 -4.54 -5.21
N ASN A 666 12.00 -3.36 -5.58
CA ASN A 666 10.71 -2.88 -5.10
C ASN A 666 9.56 -3.34 -6.01
N VAL A 667 8.31 -3.09 -5.62
CA VAL A 667 7.11 -3.40 -6.40
C VAL A 667 7.07 -2.74 -7.78
N ASN A 668 7.87 -1.69 -8.01
CA ASN A 668 7.98 -0.99 -9.29
C ASN A 668 9.11 -1.55 -10.17
N GLY A 669 9.81 -2.59 -9.72
CA GLY A 669 10.91 -3.23 -10.44
C GLY A 669 12.25 -2.49 -10.40
N GLN A 670 12.42 -1.53 -9.49
CA GLN A 670 13.70 -0.84 -9.31
C GLN A 670 14.65 -1.70 -8.44
N PRO A 671 15.93 -1.82 -8.81
CA PRO A 671 16.91 -2.57 -8.03
C PRO A 671 17.18 -1.90 -6.68
N LEU A 672 17.16 -2.70 -5.61
CA LEU A 672 17.46 -2.25 -4.25
C LEU A 672 18.86 -2.68 -3.81
N ALA A 673 19.20 -3.96 -4.00
CA ALA A 673 20.46 -4.58 -3.59
C ALA A 673 20.73 -5.83 -4.44
N SER A 674 22.00 -6.23 -4.59
CA SER A 674 22.33 -7.55 -5.12
C SER A 674 23.64 -8.07 -4.52
N ILE A 675 23.76 -9.39 -4.37
CA ILE A 675 24.96 -10.05 -3.85
C ILE A 675 25.10 -11.45 -4.44
N THR A 676 26.34 -11.96 -4.47
CA THR A 676 26.63 -13.36 -4.79
C THR A 676 26.82 -14.11 -3.48
N THR A 677 25.99 -15.13 -3.23
CA THR A 677 25.89 -15.81 -1.93
C THR A 677 26.98 -16.86 -1.71
N ALA A 678 27.44 -17.50 -2.79
CA ALA A 678 28.45 -18.55 -2.78
C ALA A 678 29.17 -18.63 -4.13
N TRP A 679 30.33 -19.30 -4.14
CA TRP A 679 31.11 -19.52 -5.36
C TRP A 679 30.88 -20.94 -5.91
N GLY A 680 30.64 -21.04 -7.22
CA GLY A 680 30.45 -22.30 -7.93
C GLY A 680 28.99 -22.78 -7.99
N PRO A 681 28.72 -23.83 -8.79
CA PRO A 681 27.35 -24.29 -9.09
C PRO A 681 26.65 -24.94 -7.89
N GLU A 682 27.39 -25.54 -6.95
CA GLU A 682 26.83 -26.12 -5.73
C GLU A 682 26.23 -25.06 -4.79
N GLY A 683 26.62 -23.79 -4.95
CA GLY A 683 26.07 -22.66 -4.22
C GLY A 683 24.74 -22.14 -4.77
N ALA A 684 24.17 -22.78 -5.79
CA ALA A 684 22.93 -22.34 -6.42
C ALA A 684 21.79 -22.28 -5.40
N ILE A 685 21.10 -21.14 -5.36
CA ILE A 685 19.95 -20.88 -4.51
C ILE A 685 18.76 -21.62 -5.11
N THR A 686 18.11 -22.44 -4.31
CA THR A 686 17.00 -23.31 -4.69
C THR A 686 15.66 -22.80 -4.15
N CYS A 687 15.66 -22.12 -3.01
CA CYS A 687 14.49 -21.47 -2.46
C CYS A 687 14.87 -20.23 -1.63
N CYS A 688 13.92 -19.31 -1.47
CA CYS A 688 14.11 -18.11 -0.67
C CYS A 688 12.82 -17.74 0.07
N CYS A 689 12.94 -17.09 1.22
CA CYS A 689 11.83 -16.42 1.87
C CYS A 689 12.28 -15.09 2.49
N VAL A 690 11.33 -14.17 2.61
CA VAL A 690 11.55 -12.88 3.27
C VAL A 690 10.93 -12.96 4.65
N MET A 691 11.73 -12.68 5.66
CA MET A 691 11.23 -12.34 6.98
C MET A 691 11.38 -10.85 7.17
N GLU A 692 10.30 -10.22 7.61
CA GLU A 692 10.38 -8.86 8.05
C GLU A 692 10.42 -8.83 9.56
N GLY A 693 11.31 -8.01 10.10
CA GLY A 693 11.15 -7.56 11.46
C GLY A 693 9.80 -6.85 11.63
N PRO A 694 9.50 -6.38 12.84
CA PRO A 694 8.33 -5.54 13.02
C PRO A 694 8.40 -4.33 12.06
N ALA A 695 7.26 -3.84 11.57
CA ALA A 695 7.16 -2.88 10.46
C ALA A 695 7.96 -1.55 10.59
N TRP A 696 8.62 -1.30 11.72
CA TRP A 696 9.50 -0.15 11.97
C TRP A 696 10.99 -0.45 11.72
N ASP A 697 11.37 -1.71 11.55
CA ASP A 697 12.72 -2.10 11.15
C ASP A 697 12.77 -2.15 9.61
N THR A 698 13.48 -1.21 8.99
CA THR A 698 13.70 -1.20 7.53
C THR A 698 14.65 -2.30 7.08
N SER A 699 15.26 -3.02 8.04
CA SER A 699 16.05 -4.20 7.74
C SER A 699 15.16 -5.41 7.49
N HIS A 700 15.11 -5.81 6.21
CA HIS A 700 14.53 -7.08 5.81
C HIS A 700 15.56 -8.16 6.08
N VAL A 701 15.08 -9.31 6.56
CA VAL A 701 15.91 -10.50 6.69
C VAL A 701 15.55 -11.46 5.56
N ILE A 702 16.49 -11.68 4.67
CA ILE A 702 16.32 -12.58 3.54
C ILE A 702 16.99 -13.90 3.89
N ILE A 703 16.25 -14.98 3.74
CA ILE A 703 16.74 -16.32 4.01
C ILE A 703 16.77 -17.08 2.70
N THR A 704 17.94 -17.59 2.33
CA THR A 704 18.17 -18.36 1.10
C THR A 704 18.64 -19.76 1.44
N GLY A 705 18.04 -20.76 0.81
CA GLY A 705 18.47 -22.15 0.85
C GLY A 705 19.18 -22.50 -0.45
N SER A 706 20.23 -23.31 -0.37
CA SER A 706 21.06 -23.67 -1.52
C SER A 706 21.20 -25.18 -1.71
N GLN A 707 21.68 -25.54 -2.91
CA GLN A 707 21.91 -26.92 -3.34
C GLN A 707 22.96 -27.64 -2.46
N ASP A 708 23.96 -26.91 -1.96
CA ASP A 708 24.98 -27.38 -1.00
C ASP A 708 24.44 -27.73 0.41
N GLY A 709 23.14 -27.57 0.67
CA GLY A 709 22.54 -27.84 1.97
C GLY A 709 22.77 -26.74 3.02
N MET A 710 23.26 -25.57 2.59
CA MET A 710 23.41 -24.40 3.45
C MET A 710 22.15 -23.53 3.45
N VAL A 711 21.87 -22.90 4.59
CA VAL A 711 20.90 -21.81 4.71
C VAL A 711 21.64 -20.55 5.12
N ARG A 712 21.53 -19.51 4.31
CA ARG A 712 22.18 -18.21 4.54
C ARG A 712 21.13 -17.17 4.90
N ILE A 713 21.40 -16.45 5.99
CA ILE A 713 20.53 -15.40 6.52
C ILE A 713 21.22 -14.06 6.28
N TRP A 714 20.58 -13.21 5.50
CA TRP A 714 21.05 -11.90 5.09
C TRP A 714 20.19 -10.83 5.74
N LYS A 715 20.80 -9.73 6.16
CA LYS A 715 20.10 -8.53 6.63
C LYS A 715 20.35 -7.40 5.66
N THR A 716 19.31 -6.65 5.31
CA THR A 716 19.51 -5.44 4.51
C THR A 716 20.05 -4.32 5.39
N GLU A 717 21.18 -3.74 5.01
CA GLU A 717 21.79 -2.58 5.65
C GLU A 717 21.79 -1.41 4.67
N GLU A 718 21.36 -0.23 5.10
CA GLU A 718 21.40 0.97 4.25
C GLU A 718 22.74 1.69 4.47
N VAL A 719 23.52 1.84 3.39
CA VAL A 719 24.81 2.54 3.45
C VAL A 719 24.65 3.92 2.83
N LYS A 720 25.00 4.95 3.59
CA LYS A 720 25.05 6.33 3.12
C LYS A 720 26.24 6.50 2.18
N MET A 721 26.00 6.68 0.90
CA MET A 721 27.07 7.05 -0.03
C MET A 721 27.42 8.53 0.18
N SER A 722 28.68 8.79 0.53
CA SER A 722 29.27 10.11 0.29
C SER A 722 29.76 10.11 -1.17
N VAL A 723 29.22 10.99 -2.00
CA VAL A 723 29.76 11.16 -3.36
C VAL A 723 31.14 11.80 -3.21
N PRO A 724 32.24 11.19 -3.69
CA PRO A 724 33.55 11.84 -3.67
C PRO A 724 33.47 13.12 -4.51
N GLY A 725 33.69 14.27 -3.87
CA GLY A 725 33.67 15.56 -4.54
C GLY A 725 34.73 15.62 -5.62
N GLN A 726 34.31 15.70 -6.89
CA GLN A 726 35.14 16.32 -7.91
C GLN A 726 35.18 17.82 -7.61
N ALA A 727 36.35 18.30 -7.20
CA ALA A 727 36.64 19.72 -7.10
C ALA A 727 36.52 20.33 -8.51
N ALA A 728 35.48 21.13 -8.73
CA ALA A 728 35.40 22.05 -9.86
C ALA A 728 35.82 23.46 -9.39
N PRO A 729 36.46 24.27 -10.24
CA PRO A 729 37.00 25.57 -9.85
C PRO A 729 35.89 26.54 -9.46
N GLU A 730 36.10 27.31 -8.40
CA GLU A 730 35.17 28.37 -7.98
C GLU A 730 35.08 29.46 -9.06
N GLU A 731 33.87 29.69 -9.60
CA GLU A 731 33.51 30.97 -10.20
C GLU A 731 32.49 31.71 -9.30
N PRO A 732 32.60 33.05 -9.10
CA PRO A 732 31.99 33.73 -7.97
C PRO A 732 30.52 34.19 -8.13
N TRP A 733 29.73 33.63 -9.06
CA TRP A 733 28.33 34.04 -9.21
C TRP A 733 27.44 32.91 -9.75
N ALA A 734 26.92 32.08 -8.86
CA ALA A 734 25.75 31.24 -9.13
C ALA A 734 24.95 31.04 -7.82
N PRO A 735 23.61 31.07 -7.85
CA PRO A 735 22.79 30.72 -6.68
C PRO A 735 23.05 29.27 -6.26
N PRO A 736 22.90 28.92 -4.97
CA PRO A 736 23.24 27.59 -4.48
C PRO A 736 22.41 26.54 -5.22
N PRO A 737 23.03 25.46 -5.75
CA PRO A 737 22.27 24.36 -6.33
C PRO A 737 21.38 23.76 -5.25
N SER A 738 20.16 23.38 -5.64
CA SER A 738 19.23 22.59 -4.82
C SER A 738 19.96 21.43 -4.15
N PRO A 739 19.61 21.05 -2.91
CA PRO A 739 20.27 19.96 -2.21
C PRO A 739 20.12 18.67 -3.03
N ARG A 740 21.22 18.26 -3.67
CA ARG A 740 21.30 17.05 -4.48
C ARG A 740 20.88 15.87 -3.59
N GLY A 741 19.84 15.15 -4.03
CA GLY A 741 19.24 14.05 -3.30
C GLY A 741 20.27 13.06 -2.78
N HIS A 742 20.20 12.75 -1.49
CA HIS A 742 21.02 11.73 -0.87
C HIS A 742 20.67 10.36 -1.46
N ARG A 743 21.59 9.75 -2.21
CA ARG A 743 21.40 8.40 -2.77
C ARG A 743 21.83 7.36 -1.72
N TRP A 744 20.85 6.72 -1.10
CA TRP A 744 21.06 5.58 -0.21
C TRP A 744 20.96 4.30 -1.03
N GLU A 745 21.94 3.39 -0.89
CA GLU A 745 21.86 2.04 -1.47
C GLU A 745 21.62 1.01 -0.36
N LYS A 746 20.70 0.07 -0.60
CA LYS A 746 20.54 -1.09 0.27
C LYS A 746 21.65 -2.08 -0.06
N ASN A 747 22.39 -2.49 0.96
CA ASN A 747 23.35 -3.58 0.90
C ASN A 747 22.82 -4.80 1.64
N LEU A 748 23.36 -5.96 1.31
CA LEU A 748 23.05 -7.23 1.97
C LEU A 748 24.25 -7.66 2.82
N ALA A 749 24.05 -7.72 4.13
CA ALA A 749 25.06 -8.22 5.07
C ALA A 749 24.72 -9.67 5.46
N LEU A 750 25.69 -10.57 5.32
CA LEU A 750 25.56 -11.95 5.79
C LEU A 750 25.58 -11.97 7.32
N CYS A 751 24.46 -12.35 7.93
CA CYS A 751 24.35 -12.45 9.39
C CYS A 751 24.73 -13.82 9.91
N ARG A 752 24.33 -14.88 9.19
CA ARG A 752 24.49 -16.25 9.65
C ARG A 752 24.45 -17.25 8.50
N GLU A 753 25.26 -18.29 8.60
CA GLU A 753 25.13 -19.52 7.82
C GLU A 753 24.74 -20.68 8.73
N LEU A 754 23.83 -21.51 8.27
CA LEU A 754 23.35 -22.70 8.96
C LEU A 754 23.59 -23.91 8.04
N ASP A 755 24.28 -24.92 8.56
CA ASP A 755 24.52 -26.17 7.87
C ASP A 755 23.50 -27.22 8.34
N VAL A 756 22.67 -27.70 7.41
CA VAL A 756 21.64 -28.72 7.70
C VAL A 756 22.27 -30.05 8.15
N SER A 757 23.50 -30.37 7.73
CA SER A 757 24.21 -31.59 8.14
C SER A 757 24.59 -31.59 9.63
N VAL A 758 24.81 -30.41 10.21
CA VAL A 758 25.10 -30.23 11.65
C VAL A 758 23.87 -30.58 12.49
N ALA A 759 22.66 -30.29 12.00
CA ALA A 759 21.42 -30.66 12.68
C ALA A 759 21.25 -32.20 12.81
N LEU A 760 21.83 -32.96 11.88
CA LEU A 760 21.71 -34.43 11.83
C LEU A 760 22.81 -35.15 12.62
N THR A 761 24.05 -34.70 12.49
CA THR A 761 25.23 -35.46 12.95
C THR A 761 25.99 -34.76 14.08
N GLY A 762 25.59 -33.54 14.45
CA GLY A 762 26.31 -32.68 15.39
C GLY A 762 27.66 -32.17 14.86
N LYS A 763 28.07 -32.54 13.64
CA LYS A 763 29.31 -32.13 12.98
C LYS A 763 29.02 -31.70 11.54
N PRO A 764 29.76 -30.73 10.98
CA PRO A 764 29.62 -30.38 9.57
C PRO A 764 30.15 -31.53 8.71
N SER A 765 29.38 -31.93 7.68
CA SER A 765 29.73 -33.02 6.79
C SER A 765 29.34 -32.72 5.34
N LYS A 766 30.34 -32.68 4.45
CA LYS A 766 30.15 -32.46 3.00
C LYS A 766 29.58 -33.67 2.26
N THR A 767 29.63 -34.87 2.84
CA THR A 767 29.15 -36.11 2.18
C THR A 767 27.68 -36.42 2.48
N SER A 768 27.05 -35.66 3.38
CA SER A 768 25.66 -35.88 3.82
C SER A 768 24.75 -34.66 3.64
N SER A 769 25.24 -33.58 3.02
CA SER A 769 24.46 -32.37 2.76
C SER A 769 23.40 -32.65 1.70
N SER A 770 22.14 -32.45 2.06
CA SER A 770 21.01 -32.56 1.14
C SER A 770 20.54 -31.16 0.77
N ALA A 771 20.14 -30.98 -0.50
CA ALA A 771 19.69 -29.70 -1.00
C ALA A 771 18.51 -29.17 -0.18
N VAL A 772 18.54 -27.88 0.14
CA VAL A 772 17.43 -27.20 0.81
C VAL A 772 16.36 -26.92 -0.24
N THR A 773 15.14 -27.42 -0.06
CA THR A 773 14.09 -27.33 -1.09
C THR A 773 12.93 -26.42 -0.67
N ALA A 774 12.76 -26.16 0.63
CA ALA A 774 11.73 -25.26 1.13
C ALA A 774 12.18 -24.53 2.39
N LEU A 775 11.72 -23.28 2.54
CA LEU A 775 11.95 -22.44 3.71
C LEU A 775 10.64 -21.84 4.20
N ALA A 776 10.44 -21.83 5.50
CA ALA A 776 9.34 -21.10 6.13
C ALA A 776 9.71 -20.59 7.51
N VAL A 777 9.07 -19.50 7.92
CA VAL A 777 9.29 -18.87 9.21
C VAL A 777 8.01 -19.00 10.03
N SER A 778 8.10 -19.41 11.29
CA SER A 778 6.92 -19.50 12.15
C SER A 778 6.22 -18.15 12.28
N ARG A 779 4.91 -18.14 12.51
CA ARG A 779 4.11 -16.90 12.56
C ARG A 779 4.56 -15.93 13.66
N ASN A 780 5.07 -16.45 14.78
CA ASN A 780 5.67 -15.67 15.86
C ASN A 780 7.15 -15.31 15.62
N GLN A 781 7.70 -15.69 14.46
CA GLN A 781 9.08 -15.47 14.04
C GLN A 781 10.14 -16.04 15.00
N THR A 782 9.78 -17.03 15.82
CA THR A 782 10.71 -17.65 16.79
C THR A 782 11.41 -18.90 16.24
N LYS A 783 10.92 -19.47 15.13
CA LYS A 783 11.44 -20.69 14.52
C LYS A 783 11.65 -20.52 13.02
N LEU A 784 12.79 -21.01 12.53
CA LEU A 784 13.07 -21.21 11.11
C LEU A 784 12.87 -22.68 10.77
N LEU A 785 12.06 -22.96 9.76
CA LEU A 785 11.76 -24.29 9.25
C LEU A 785 12.45 -24.47 7.90
N VAL A 786 13.23 -25.54 7.78
CA VAL A 786 13.99 -25.87 6.57
C VAL A 786 13.63 -27.27 6.12
N GLY A 787 13.07 -27.38 4.92
CA GLY A 787 12.78 -28.65 4.26
C GLY A 787 13.91 -29.06 3.31
N ASP A 788 14.18 -30.36 3.22
CA ASP A 788 15.20 -30.90 2.31
C ASP A 788 14.65 -31.85 1.23
N GLU A 789 15.52 -32.21 0.30
CA GLU A 789 15.22 -33.15 -0.80
C GLU A 789 14.82 -34.56 -0.32
N LYS A 790 15.15 -34.93 0.92
CA LYS A 790 14.86 -36.25 1.51
C LYS A 790 13.53 -36.28 2.26
N GLY A 791 12.75 -35.20 2.21
CA GLY A 791 11.45 -35.09 2.87
C GLY A 791 11.57 -34.83 4.38
N ARG A 792 12.71 -34.33 4.85
CA ARG A 792 12.94 -33.99 6.26
C ARG A 792 12.69 -32.50 6.47
N ILE A 793 12.17 -32.17 7.64
CA ILE A 793 11.98 -30.78 8.07
C ILE A 793 12.75 -30.59 9.36
N PHE A 794 13.64 -29.62 9.33
CA PHE A 794 14.48 -29.22 10.43
C PHE A 794 13.96 -27.89 11.00
N CYS A 795 14.12 -27.71 12.30
CA CYS A 795 13.70 -26.51 13.01
C CYS A 795 14.92 -25.89 13.70
N TRP A 796 15.16 -24.59 13.47
CA TRP A 796 16.13 -23.81 14.24
C TRP A 796 15.38 -22.82 15.10
N SER A 797 15.79 -22.73 16.36
CA SER A 797 15.26 -21.78 17.33
C SER A 797 16.40 -21.26 18.22
N ALA A 798 16.18 -20.15 18.91
CA ALA A 798 17.17 -19.63 19.87
C ALA A 798 17.30 -20.54 21.11
N GLU A 799 16.29 -21.36 21.40
CA GLU A 799 16.24 -22.25 22.56
C GLU A 799 16.77 -23.66 22.27
N GLY A 800 16.97 -24.02 21.00
CA GLY A 800 17.29 -25.37 20.53
C GLY A 800 16.06 -26.10 20.03
#